data_AF-A0AAD4LNQ9-F1
#
_entry.id   AF-A0AAD4LNQ9-F1
#
_cell.length_a   1.000
_cell.length_b   1.000
_cell.length_c   1.000
_cell.angle_alpha   90.00
_cell.angle_beta   90.00
_cell.angle_gamma   90.00
#
_symmetry.space_group_name_H-M   'P 1'
#
loop_
_entity.id
_entity.type
_entity.pdbx_description
1 polymer ?
#
loop_
_entity_poly.entity_id
_entity_poly.type
_entity_poly.pdbx_seq_one_letter_code
_entity_poly.pdbx_strand_id
1 'polypeptide(L)'
;MDVVKAVETYIIKMISVPPAMKVLLLDSHTTPIVSLASTQSILLSHQVYLTDRIDNDKRERMAHMKCICFLQNNEDSLGALEAELKEPKYGEYYLYFSSILSKTAIERLADADEYEAVREVQEYFADYAPLLPCLFTLNYTPSPATPLYGSSPNTWDTKALERHVQGLIAVMLSLKKKPIVRYEKMSGMARKLAVEFHSRVQAESQLFDFRSTQVPPLLLILDRRNDPITPMLSQWTYQAMVHELLGIRNGRVDMSGVPDIRPELSEITLTTSTDPFFQGHHLATFGDLGTALKSYVQSYQARSLAQQPSSINSISDMKRFVEEYPEFRKLGGNVSKHVALVGELSRLVDKDKLLELGEVEQGLATRAGADLKSVQEFITNNDVSSRNKLRLLILYALRYQKTQTNNIASLITLALENGVRKEDARLVYALLNIAGADHRQDDLYSTESLLALGRSALKGLKGVENVYMQHTPHLSETLENLFKGKLKENSHAFLESAGPNAGLQRPQDVIIFMIGGTTYEEARTVALLNHDSTTGGTGGARLLLGGTCVHNSSSFLEMVEYAAASFPASVYEPPPESASSAPGAERKPRGLRTRTGAFLTLVSVAIILSFTVMEFLDYRRVNIDTSVVVDRSRGEKLTVHLNVTYPRVPCYLLSLDVVDISGELQHDISHNIVKTRLTEAGTAVPGSHTAELRNDIDKLNEQRAAGYCGSCYGGEPPESGCCNSCDAVREAYTRKGWSFGNPSSIEQCVEEHWSDHIREQASEGCNVAGLVRVNKVIGSVHISPGRSFQSAQSQFYELVPYLKDDGNRHDFSHTIHYMYFTADDEADASKAQVSKEMRERLGIYQNPLDAHMGRTSKAQYMFQYFLKVVSTQFHTLDGRIVNSHQYSVTHFERDLTTGQAGNTEEGIQIQHGIVGAPGTFFNYEISPILVAHRETRQSFAHFLTSTCAIVGGVLTVASILDSALFATQRSLKKNAGTNGHANGKLM
;
A
#
# COMPACT_ATOMS: atom_id res chain seq x y z
N MET A 1 -24.91 -4.50 7.92
CA MET A 1 -24.43 -3.25 8.52
C MET A 1 -22.90 -3.26 8.47
N ASP A 2 -22.35 -3.40 7.27
CA ASP A 2 -20.89 -3.40 7.03
C ASP A 2 -20.68 -2.54 5.78
N VAL A 3 -20.16 -1.34 5.98
CA VAL A 3 -20.01 -0.34 4.91
C VAL A 3 -18.84 -0.65 3.98
N VAL A 4 -17.80 -1.33 4.48
CA VAL A 4 -16.62 -1.72 3.69
C VAL A 4 -17.06 -2.76 2.66
N LYS A 5 -17.75 -3.82 3.11
CA LYS A 5 -18.25 -4.87 2.21
C LYS A 5 -19.27 -4.34 1.20
N ALA A 6 -20.10 -3.37 1.58
CA ALA A 6 -21.07 -2.77 0.67
C ALA A 6 -20.37 -2.08 -0.51
N VAL A 7 -19.35 -1.25 -0.21
CA VAL A 7 -18.57 -0.55 -1.24
C VAL A 7 -17.70 -1.52 -2.05
N GLU A 8 -17.04 -2.49 -1.41
CA GLU A 8 -16.30 -3.57 -2.08
C GLU A 8 -17.17 -4.30 -3.11
N THR A 9 -18.41 -4.64 -2.73
CA THR A 9 -19.35 -5.32 -3.63
C THR A 9 -19.69 -4.47 -4.84
N TYR A 10 -19.86 -3.15 -4.66
CA TYR A 10 -20.09 -2.24 -5.79
C TYR A 10 -18.87 -2.14 -6.70
N ILE A 11 -17.67 -1.98 -6.15
CA ILE A 11 -16.43 -1.91 -6.94
C ILE A 11 -16.22 -3.20 -7.74
N ILE A 12 -16.36 -4.36 -7.10
CA ILE A 12 -16.19 -5.66 -7.77
C ILE A 12 -17.19 -5.80 -8.92
N LYS A 13 -18.44 -5.37 -8.73
CA LYS A 13 -19.45 -5.39 -9.81
C LYS A 13 -19.05 -4.47 -10.97
N MET A 14 -18.71 -3.21 -10.69
CA MET A 14 -18.30 -2.25 -11.71
C MET A 14 -17.14 -2.77 -12.57
N ILE A 15 -16.11 -3.36 -11.93
CA ILE A 15 -14.94 -3.85 -12.67
C ILE A 15 -15.16 -5.21 -13.31
N SER A 16 -16.15 -6.00 -12.90
CA SER A 16 -16.43 -7.33 -13.48
C SER A 16 -17.32 -7.28 -14.73
N VAL A 17 -18.07 -6.19 -14.94
CA VAL A 17 -19.02 -6.08 -16.06
C VAL A 17 -18.33 -6.08 -17.44
N PRO A 18 -17.32 -5.23 -17.72
CA PRO A 18 -16.68 -5.26 -19.03
C PRO A 18 -15.71 -6.44 -19.13
N PRO A 19 -15.82 -7.35 -20.12
CA PRO A 19 -14.75 -8.30 -20.43
C PRO A 19 -13.63 -7.58 -21.19
N ALA A 20 -12.37 -7.98 -20.95
CA ALA A 20 -11.12 -7.45 -21.54
C ALA A 20 -10.40 -6.35 -20.72
N MET A 21 -9.35 -5.77 -21.31
CA MET A 21 -8.45 -4.80 -20.66
C MET A 21 -9.16 -3.48 -20.36
N LYS A 22 -9.07 -3.04 -19.10
CA LYS A 22 -9.81 -1.90 -18.55
C LYS A 22 -8.89 -0.80 -18.03
N VAL A 23 -9.37 0.43 -18.14
CA VAL A 23 -8.87 1.62 -17.45
C VAL A 23 -9.96 2.09 -16.49
N LEU A 24 -9.60 2.35 -15.24
CA LEU A 24 -10.48 2.93 -14.23
C LEU A 24 -10.22 4.43 -14.12
N LEU A 25 -11.19 5.26 -14.52
CA LEU A 25 -11.18 6.70 -14.31
C LEU A 25 -11.98 7.07 -13.07
N LEU A 26 -11.34 7.83 -12.19
CA LEU A 26 -11.91 8.31 -10.94
C LEU A 26 -11.86 9.84 -10.88
N ASP A 27 -12.54 10.45 -9.92
CA ASP A 27 -12.35 11.86 -9.60
C ASP A 27 -11.70 12.03 -8.22
N SER A 28 -11.54 13.28 -7.78
CA SER A 28 -10.96 13.60 -6.47
C SER A 28 -11.74 12.99 -5.29
N HIS A 29 -13.05 12.77 -5.46
CA HIS A 29 -13.93 12.27 -4.43
C HIS A 29 -13.99 10.74 -4.40
N THR A 30 -14.09 10.08 -5.55
CA THR A 30 -14.20 8.63 -5.67
C THR A 30 -12.84 7.91 -5.53
N THR A 31 -11.73 8.60 -5.82
CA THR A 31 -10.37 8.04 -5.66
C THR A 31 -10.11 7.52 -4.23
N PRO A 32 -10.33 8.31 -3.16
CA PRO A 32 -10.23 7.81 -1.78
C PRO A 32 -11.16 6.63 -1.46
N ILE A 33 -12.37 6.63 -2.01
CA ILE A 33 -13.39 5.60 -1.73
C ILE A 33 -12.92 4.25 -2.28
N VAL A 34 -12.45 4.23 -3.53
CA VAL A 34 -11.89 3.02 -4.16
C VAL A 34 -10.61 2.59 -3.45
N SER A 35 -9.75 3.53 -3.09
CA SER A 35 -8.47 3.24 -2.40
C SER A 35 -8.64 2.58 -1.03
N LEU A 36 -9.73 2.90 -0.31
CA LEU A 36 -10.04 2.32 1.00
C LEU A 36 -10.70 0.94 0.90
N ALA A 37 -11.43 0.68 -0.18
CA ALA A 37 -12.21 -0.54 -0.36
C ALA A 37 -11.52 -1.59 -1.24
N SER A 38 -10.58 -1.23 -2.11
CA SER A 38 -9.91 -2.19 -3.00
C SER A 38 -8.42 -1.93 -3.12
N THR A 39 -7.66 -3.01 -3.34
CA THR A 39 -6.22 -2.94 -3.57
C THR A 39 -5.91 -2.98 -5.06
N GLN A 40 -4.75 -2.45 -5.45
CA GLN A 40 -4.29 -2.53 -6.84
C GLN A 40 -4.21 -3.98 -7.34
N SER A 41 -3.83 -4.93 -6.48
CA SER A 41 -3.81 -6.36 -6.81
C SER A 41 -5.20 -6.90 -7.17
N ILE A 42 -6.25 -6.48 -6.46
CA ILE A 42 -7.64 -6.86 -6.78
C ILE A 42 -8.05 -6.26 -8.12
N LEU A 43 -7.79 -4.97 -8.33
CA LEU A 43 -8.09 -4.30 -9.61
C LEU A 43 -7.40 -4.99 -10.80
N LEU A 44 -6.10 -5.31 -10.66
CA LEU A 44 -5.32 -6.04 -11.67
C LEU A 44 -5.87 -7.44 -11.93
N SER A 45 -6.30 -8.16 -10.89
CA SER A 45 -6.91 -9.50 -11.05
C SER A 45 -8.20 -9.46 -11.87
N HIS A 46 -8.85 -8.30 -11.99
CA HIS A 46 -10.05 -8.09 -12.80
C HIS A 46 -9.73 -7.30 -14.08
N GLN A 47 -8.48 -7.37 -14.56
CA GLN A 47 -8.00 -6.78 -15.82
C GLN A 47 -8.08 -5.24 -15.86
N VAL A 48 -8.09 -4.57 -14.71
CA VAL A 48 -7.93 -3.11 -14.61
C VAL A 48 -6.43 -2.82 -14.53
N TYR A 49 -5.83 -2.44 -15.66
CA TYR A 49 -4.38 -2.25 -15.77
C TYR A 49 -3.93 -0.84 -15.42
N LEU A 50 -4.82 0.15 -15.63
CA LEU A 50 -4.54 1.55 -15.39
C LEU A 50 -5.64 2.14 -14.52
N THR A 51 -5.23 2.98 -13.57
CA THR A 51 -6.13 3.84 -12.79
C THR A 51 -5.63 5.26 -12.93
N ASP A 52 -6.50 6.17 -13.34
CA ASP A 52 -6.16 7.57 -13.54
C ASP A 52 -7.33 8.45 -13.11
N ARG A 53 -7.12 9.76 -13.06
CA ARG A 53 -8.17 10.71 -12.75
C ARG A 53 -8.76 11.34 -14.01
N ILE A 54 -10.05 11.64 -13.99
CA ILE A 54 -10.74 12.24 -15.13
C ILE A 54 -10.27 13.68 -15.41
N ASP A 55 -9.87 14.41 -14.38
CA ASP A 55 -9.31 15.77 -14.48
C ASP A 55 -7.84 15.81 -14.93
N ASN A 56 -7.23 14.65 -15.22
CA ASN A 56 -5.90 14.59 -15.83
C ASN A 56 -6.00 14.77 -17.35
N ASP A 57 -5.72 15.97 -17.84
CA ASP A 57 -5.76 16.27 -19.28
C ASP A 57 -4.66 15.56 -20.09
N LYS A 58 -3.58 15.12 -19.44
CA LYS A 58 -2.40 14.51 -20.08
C LYS A 58 -2.58 13.02 -20.39
N ARG A 59 -3.79 12.47 -20.24
CA ARG A 59 -4.11 11.07 -20.57
C ARG A 59 -3.90 10.81 -22.06
N GLU A 60 -3.14 9.75 -22.38
CA GLU A 60 -2.88 9.29 -23.74
C GLU A 60 -4.10 8.56 -24.34
N ARG A 61 -4.30 8.65 -25.67
CA ARG A 61 -5.40 7.96 -26.36
C ARG A 61 -5.10 6.46 -26.48
N MET A 62 -6.01 5.63 -25.98
CA MET A 62 -5.90 4.17 -25.93
C MET A 62 -7.23 3.50 -26.35
N ALA A 63 -7.57 3.62 -27.64
CA ALA A 63 -8.86 3.16 -28.18
C ALA A 63 -9.13 1.64 -28.05
N HIS A 64 -8.12 0.82 -27.79
CA HIS A 64 -8.26 -0.63 -27.57
C HIS A 64 -8.69 -0.99 -26.14
N MET A 65 -8.68 -0.01 -25.23
CA MET A 65 -9.05 -0.21 -23.83
C MET A 65 -10.50 0.19 -23.59
N LYS A 66 -11.15 -0.50 -22.65
CA LYS A 66 -12.46 -0.12 -22.13
C LYS A 66 -12.28 0.79 -20.93
N CYS A 67 -13.06 1.86 -20.84
CA CYS A 67 -13.01 2.81 -19.75
C CYS A 67 -14.17 2.58 -18.79
N ILE A 68 -13.85 2.39 -17.51
CA ILE A 68 -14.81 2.43 -16.42
C ILE A 68 -14.65 3.78 -15.74
N CYS A 69 -15.66 4.64 -15.81
CA CYS A 69 -15.71 5.89 -15.08
C CYS A 69 -16.50 5.69 -13.80
N PHE A 70 -15.90 5.89 -12.63
CA PHE A 70 -16.63 5.96 -11.37
C PHE A 70 -16.47 7.35 -10.77
N LEU A 71 -17.52 8.16 -10.87
CA LEU A 71 -17.48 9.60 -10.63
C LEU A 71 -18.57 10.05 -9.66
N GLN A 72 -18.33 11.16 -8.98
CA GLN A 72 -19.33 11.89 -8.24
C GLN A 72 -20.22 12.71 -9.19
N ASN A 73 -21.51 12.81 -8.85
CA ASN A 73 -22.44 13.71 -9.53
C ASN A 73 -22.21 15.17 -9.08
N ASN A 74 -21.18 15.81 -9.62
CA ASN A 74 -20.90 17.23 -9.42
C ASN A 74 -20.54 17.88 -10.78
N GLU A 75 -20.63 19.22 -10.86
CA GLU A 75 -20.40 19.95 -12.11
C GLU A 75 -18.98 19.79 -12.67
N ASP A 76 -17.97 19.65 -11.81
CA ASP A 76 -16.57 19.50 -12.23
C ASP A 76 -16.34 18.14 -12.91
N SER A 77 -16.84 17.06 -12.31
CA SER A 77 -16.77 15.70 -12.83
C SER A 77 -17.64 15.52 -14.08
N LEU A 78 -18.84 16.11 -14.12
CA LEU A 78 -19.70 16.10 -15.30
C LEU A 78 -19.07 16.88 -16.45
N GLY A 79 -18.51 18.07 -16.19
CA GLY A 79 -17.82 18.87 -17.21
C GLY A 79 -16.58 18.16 -17.77
N ALA A 80 -15.79 17.50 -16.90
CA ALA A 80 -14.64 16.71 -17.33
C ALA A 80 -15.07 15.48 -18.16
N LEU A 81 -16.17 14.84 -17.79
CA LEU A 81 -16.73 13.72 -18.56
C LEU A 81 -17.28 14.17 -19.92
N GLU A 82 -17.92 15.33 -20.01
CA GLU A 82 -18.36 15.88 -21.30
C GLU A 82 -17.20 16.19 -22.22
N ALA A 83 -16.12 16.76 -21.69
CA ALA A 83 -14.90 16.98 -22.46
C ALA A 83 -14.31 15.65 -22.95
N GLU A 84 -14.33 14.61 -22.11
CA GLU A 84 -13.88 13.27 -22.46
C GLU A 84 -14.75 12.61 -23.54
N LEU A 85 -16.09 12.73 -23.46
CA LEU A 85 -17.01 12.12 -24.43
C LEU A 85 -17.00 12.82 -25.80
N LYS A 86 -16.74 14.14 -25.82
CA LYS A 86 -16.54 14.90 -27.06
C LYS A 86 -15.26 14.51 -27.80
N GLU A 87 -14.23 14.07 -27.08
CA GLU A 87 -12.97 13.60 -27.66
C GLU A 87 -12.53 12.28 -27.01
N PRO A 88 -13.21 11.16 -27.33
CA PRO A 88 -13.04 9.90 -26.60
C PRO A 88 -11.62 9.34 -26.77
N LYS A 89 -10.94 9.20 -25.63
CA LYS A 89 -9.61 8.61 -25.53
C LYS A 89 -9.64 7.08 -25.55
N TYR A 90 -10.77 6.48 -25.17
CA TYR A 90 -10.95 5.02 -25.05
C TYR A 90 -12.01 4.52 -26.04
N GLY A 91 -12.07 3.19 -26.24
CA GLY A 91 -12.97 2.60 -27.24
C GLY A 91 -14.43 2.50 -26.78
N GLU A 92 -14.65 2.21 -25.49
CA GLU A 92 -15.98 2.06 -24.90
C GLU A 92 -15.98 2.63 -23.48
N TYR A 93 -17.09 3.23 -23.05
CA TYR A 93 -17.25 3.83 -21.74
C TYR A 93 -18.39 3.19 -20.95
N TYR A 94 -18.09 2.86 -19.69
CA TYR A 94 -19.04 2.39 -18.69
C TYR A 94 -19.09 3.45 -17.60
N LEU A 95 -20.20 4.17 -17.53
CA LEU A 95 -20.36 5.33 -16.65
C LEU A 95 -21.08 4.93 -15.38
N TYR A 96 -20.38 5.08 -14.26
CA TYR A 96 -20.88 4.77 -12.92
C TYR A 96 -20.84 6.03 -12.05
N PHE A 97 -21.97 6.34 -11.42
CA PHE A 97 -22.08 7.53 -10.56
C PHE A 97 -22.29 7.16 -9.09
N SER A 98 -21.64 7.89 -8.19
CA SER A 98 -21.69 7.65 -6.74
C SER A 98 -23.06 7.96 -6.12
N SER A 99 -23.87 8.79 -6.76
CA SER A 99 -25.17 9.28 -6.29
C SER A 99 -26.18 9.38 -7.44
N ILE A 100 -27.43 9.73 -7.11
CA ILE A 100 -28.56 9.81 -8.04
C ILE A 100 -28.26 10.85 -9.13
N LEU A 101 -28.48 10.49 -10.40
CA LEU A 101 -28.36 11.37 -11.54
C LEU A 101 -29.68 12.08 -11.86
N SER A 102 -29.59 13.35 -12.25
CA SER A 102 -30.74 14.08 -12.78
C SER A 102 -30.96 13.74 -14.26
N LYS A 103 -32.21 13.76 -14.71
CA LYS A 103 -32.53 13.55 -16.13
C LYS A 103 -31.80 14.55 -17.04
N THR A 104 -31.68 15.80 -16.59
CA THR A 104 -30.94 16.86 -17.29
C THR A 104 -29.45 16.54 -17.42
N ALA A 105 -28.82 15.92 -16.41
CA ALA A 105 -27.43 15.49 -16.52
C ALA A 105 -27.28 14.33 -17.52
N ILE A 106 -28.24 13.39 -17.55
CA ILE A 106 -28.24 12.28 -18.51
C ILE A 106 -28.40 12.81 -19.94
N GLU A 107 -29.34 13.72 -20.17
CA GLU A 107 -29.54 14.38 -21.48
C GLU A 107 -28.27 15.13 -21.92
N ARG A 108 -27.66 15.89 -21.00
CA ARG A 108 -26.40 16.62 -21.27
C ARG A 108 -25.24 15.70 -21.65
N LEU A 109 -25.11 14.54 -21.01
CA LEU A 109 -24.09 13.54 -21.35
C LEU A 109 -24.40 12.82 -22.67
N ALA A 110 -25.68 12.55 -22.94
CA ALA A 110 -26.12 11.96 -24.21
C ALA A 110 -25.83 12.88 -25.40
N ASP A 111 -26.05 14.19 -25.25
CA ASP A 111 -25.72 15.20 -26.26
C ASP A 111 -24.19 15.29 -26.52
N ALA A 112 -23.36 14.97 -25.52
CA ALA A 112 -21.91 14.99 -25.63
C ALA A 112 -21.30 13.72 -26.24
N ASP A 113 -22.01 12.59 -26.22
CA ASP A 113 -21.54 11.31 -26.76
C ASP A 113 -21.79 11.18 -28.28
N GLU A 114 -21.20 12.08 -29.06
CA GLU A 114 -21.33 12.10 -30.53
C GLU A 114 -20.80 10.83 -31.21
N TYR A 115 -19.94 10.07 -30.52
CA TYR A 115 -19.30 8.86 -31.03
C TYR A 115 -20.00 7.56 -30.58
N GLU A 116 -21.11 7.66 -29.82
CA GLU A 116 -21.87 6.53 -29.28
C GLU A 116 -20.97 5.52 -28.53
N ALA A 117 -19.99 6.06 -27.79
CA ALA A 117 -18.97 5.28 -27.10
C ALA A 117 -19.47 4.77 -25.74
N VAL A 118 -20.49 5.39 -25.17
CA VAL A 118 -21.09 4.97 -23.89
C VAL A 118 -21.91 3.69 -24.09
N ARG A 119 -21.59 2.66 -23.31
CA ARG A 119 -22.28 1.35 -23.34
C ARG A 119 -23.27 1.18 -22.20
N GLU A 120 -22.98 1.78 -21.06
CA GLU A 120 -23.74 1.57 -19.83
C GLU A 120 -23.67 2.81 -18.95
N VAL A 121 -24.80 3.18 -18.34
CA VAL A 121 -24.89 4.21 -17.30
C VAL A 121 -25.61 3.60 -16.11
N GLN A 122 -24.96 3.54 -14.95
CA GLN A 122 -25.56 3.03 -13.70
C GLN A 122 -25.18 3.88 -12.49
N GLU A 123 -26.06 3.85 -11.49
CA GLU A 123 -25.85 4.49 -10.20
C GLU A 123 -25.38 3.45 -9.19
N TYR A 124 -24.19 3.65 -8.66
CA TYR A 124 -23.61 2.84 -7.59
C TYR A 124 -23.43 3.72 -6.37
N PHE A 125 -24.30 3.55 -5.37
CA PHE A 125 -24.42 4.40 -4.18
C PHE A 125 -23.25 4.30 -3.17
N ALA A 126 -22.02 4.47 -3.63
CA ALA A 126 -20.78 4.53 -2.87
C ALA A 126 -20.26 5.97 -2.79
N ASP A 127 -21.04 6.88 -2.19
CA ASP A 127 -20.71 8.30 -2.02
C ASP A 127 -20.21 8.63 -0.60
N TYR A 128 -19.44 7.73 -0.02
CA TYR A 128 -18.82 7.87 1.30
C TYR A 128 -17.57 6.99 1.38
N ALA A 129 -16.60 7.38 2.20
CA ALA A 129 -15.38 6.63 2.42
C ALA A 129 -15.56 5.60 3.57
N PRO A 130 -15.41 4.29 3.31
CA PRO A 130 -15.57 3.25 4.32
C PRO A 130 -14.24 3.04 5.08
N LEU A 131 -14.13 3.54 6.31
CA LEU A 131 -12.88 3.46 7.08
C LEU A 131 -12.76 2.15 7.88
N LEU A 132 -13.87 1.72 8.49
CA LEU A 132 -13.99 0.44 9.21
C LEU A 132 -15.37 -0.15 8.90
N PRO A 133 -15.61 -1.45 9.16
CA PRO A 133 -16.94 -2.05 8.98
C PRO A 133 -18.08 -1.29 9.68
N CYS A 134 -17.79 -0.65 10.82
CA CYS A 134 -18.73 0.18 11.59
C CYS A 134 -18.42 1.68 11.57
N LEU A 135 -17.54 2.17 10.69
CA LEU A 135 -17.19 3.59 10.57
C LEU A 135 -17.12 4.04 9.11
N PHE A 136 -17.89 5.08 8.76
CA PHE A 136 -17.76 5.78 7.48
C PHE A 136 -17.58 7.29 7.67
N THR A 137 -17.10 7.96 6.63
CA THR A 137 -16.96 9.42 6.59
C THR A 137 -17.41 9.94 5.23
N LEU A 138 -17.99 11.14 5.19
CA LEU A 138 -18.29 11.81 3.92
C LEU A 138 -17.04 12.46 3.28
N ASN A 139 -15.89 12.39 3.97
CA ASN A 139 -14.64 13.04 3.56
C ASN A 139 -14.82 14.54 3.29
N TYR A 140 -15.77 15.17 3.98
CA TYR A 140 -16.01 16.60 3.91
C TYR A 140 -15.21 17.27 5.03
N THR A 141 -13.94 17.61 4.77
CA THR A 141 -13.14 18.38 5.73
C THR A 141 -13.48 19.86 5.61
N PRO A 142 -14.04 20.51 6.64
CA PRO A 142 -14.39 21.92 6.56
C PRO A 142 -13.16 22.79 6.34
N SER A 143 -13.24 23.68 5.36
CA SER A 143 -12.17 24.64 5.03
C SER A 143 -12.79 25.98 4.64
N PRO A 144 -12.01 27.06 4.50
CA PRO A 144 -12.54 28.33 4.00
C PRO A 144 -13.19 28.22 2.61
N ALA A 145 -12.74 27.29 1.76
CA ALA A 145 -13.32 27.04 0.45
C ALA A 145 -14.57 26.13 0.48
N THR A 146 -14.68 25.30 1.53
CA THR A 146 -15.75 24.32 1.73
C THR A 146 -16.30 24.43 3.15
N PRO A 147 -17.01 25.53 3.48
CA PRO A 147 -17.50 25.76 4.83
C PRO A 147 -18.58 24.74 5.21
N LEU A 148 -18.64 24.37 6.49
CA LEU A 148 -19.73 23.54 7.03
C LEU A 148 -20.91 24.40 7.48
N TYR A 149 -20.59 25.50 8.16
CA TYR A 149 -21.55 26.41 8.75
C TYR A 149 -21.83 27.59 7.79
N GLY A 150 -23.05 28.11 7.84
CA GLY A 150 -23.43 29.37 7.22
C GLY A 150 -23.02 30.57 8.08
N SER A 151 -23.88 31.59 8.17
CA SER A 151 -23.61 32.82 8.94
C SER A 151 -23.72 32.67 10.46
N SER A 152 -24.13 31.50 10.96
CA SER A 152 -24.26 31.22 12.39
C SER A 152 -23.90 29.77 12.72
N PRO A 153 -23.58 29.45 13.99
CA PRO A 153 -23.28 28.09 14.42
C PRO A 153 -24.42 27.08 14.22
N ASN A 154 -25.66 27.55 14.00
CA ASN A 154 -26.87 26.72 13.89
C ASN A 154 -27.44 26.65 12.47
N THR A 155 -26.73 27.19 11.49
CA THR A 155 -27.16 27.25 10.08
C THR A 155 -26.18 26.50 9.21
N TRP A 156 -26.68 25.70 8.27
CA TRP A 156 -25.87 25.02 7.27
C TRP A 156 -25.37 25.98 6.18
N ASP A 157 -24.18 25.73 5.66
CA ASP A 157 -23.89 26.09 4.28
C ASP A 157 -24.77 25.26 3.32
N THR A 158 -25.24 25.87 2.24
CA THR A 158 -26.18 25.24 1.30
C THR A 158 -25.58 24.04 0.57
N LYS A 159 -24.32 24.14 0.11
CA LYS A 159 -23.64 23.04 -0.58
C LYS A 159 -23.26 21.94 0.39
N ALA A 160 -22.85 22.31 1.61
CA ALA A 160 -22.59 21.34 2.67
C ALA A 160 -23.84 20.50 2.97
N LEU A 161 -25.00 21.12 3.18
CA LEU A 161 -26.25 20.40 3.47
C LEU A 161 -26.61 19.40 2.36
N GLU A 162 -26.56 19.81 1.09
CA GLU A 162 -26.87 18.91 -0.03
C GLU A 162 -25.89 17.73 -0.08
N ARG A 163 -24.58 17.98 0.11
CA ARG A 163 -23.56 16.92 0.18
C ARG A 163 -23.86 15.92 1.30
N HIS A 164 -24.32 16.39 2.46
CA HIS A 164 -24.64 15.53 3.60
C HIS A 164 -25.90 14.69 3.37
N VAL A 165 -26.93 15.29 2.74
CA VAL A 165 -28.14 14.56 2.33
C VAL A 165 -27.78 13.45 1.34
N GLN A 166 -27.02 13.77 0.28
CA GLN A 166 -26.61 12.79 -0.73
C GLN A 166 -25.79 11.64 -0.15
N GLY A 167 -24.81 11.95 0.70
CA GLY A 167 -23.99 10.93 1.35
C GLY A 167 -24.79 10.00 2.26
N LEU A 168 -25.73 10.56 3.05
CA LEU A 168 -26.63 9.75 3.88
C LEU A 168 -27.56 8.86 3.04
N ILE A 169 -28.13 9.39 1.95
CA ILE A 169 -28.93 8.59 1.02
C ILE A 169 -28.09 7.44 0.46
N ALA A 170 -26.85 7.69 0.05
CA ALA A 170 -25.97 6.67 -0.48
C ALA A 170 -25.70 5.54 0.55
N VAL A 171 -25.40 5.89 1.80
CA VAL A 171 -25.23 4.91 2.90
C VAL A 171 -26.49 4.05 3.11
N MET A 172 -27.67 4.65 3.02
CA MET A 172 -28.93 3.95 3.25
C MET A 172 -29.26 3.00 2.10
N LEU A 173 -29.01 3.42 0.86
CA LEU A 173 -29.20 2.60 -0.34
C LEU A 173 -28.19 1.45 -0.39
N SER A 174 -26.92 1.70 -0.07
CA SER A 174 -25.87 0.67 -0.06
C SER A 174 -26.14 -0.44 0.96
N LEU A 175 -26.68 -0.08 2.13
CA LEU A 175 -27.05 -1.00 3.20
C LEU A 175 -28.46 -1.57 3.05
N LYS A 176 -29.24 -1.06 2.08
CA LYS A 176 -30.67 -1.37 1.88
C LYS A 176 -31.50 -1.16 3.14
N LYS A 177 -31.42 0.05 3.71
CA LYS A 177 -32.10 0.44 4.95
C LYS A 177 -32.98 1.68 4.72
N LYS A 178 -34.23 1.62 5.18
CA LYS A 178 -35.15 2.77 5.23
C LYS A 178 -35.39 3.13 6.70
N PRO A 179 -34.67 4.12 7.26
CA PRO A 179 -34.69 4.37 8.69
C PRO A 179 -35.82 5.30 9.14
N ILE A 180 -36.23 5.16 10.40
CA ILE A 180 -36.91 6.22 11.15
C ILE A 180 -35.83 7.19 11.64
N VAL A 181 -36.11 8.49 11.61
CA VAL A 181 -35.12 9.53 11.97
C VAL A 181 -35.39 10.08 13.36
N ARG A 182 -34.35 10.08 14.20
CA ARG A 182 -34.25 10.87 15.43
C ARG A 182 -33.09 11.85 15.33
N TYR A 183 -33.24 13.02 15.93
CA TYR A 183 -32.22 14.06 15.91
C TYR A 183 -32.14 14.80 17.24
N GLU A 184 -30.98 15.38 17.54
CA GLU A 184 -30.79 16.26 18.71
C GLU A 184 -31.57 17.56 18.54
N LYS A 185 -32.47 17.86 19.48
CA LYS A 185 -33.42 18.97 19.37
C LYS A 185 -32.74 20.34 19.47
N MET A 186 -31.61 20.43 20.20
CA MET A 186 -30.84 21.67 20.30
C MET A 186 -30.26 22.12 18.95
N SER A 187 -29.99 21.17 18.04
CA SER A 187 -29.32 21.46 16.77
C SER A 187 -30.33 21.76 15.67
N GLY A 188 -30.38 23.04 15.29
CA GLY A 188 -31.10 23.47 14.09
C GLY A 188 -30.58 22.79 12.83
N MET A 189 -29.26 22.52 12.79
CA MET A 189 -28.61 21.78 11.72
C MET A 189 -29.08 20.32 11.66
N ALA A 190 -29.14 19.62 12.80
CA ALA A 190 -29.60 18.24 12.86
C ALA A 190 -31.06 18.10 12.41
N ARG A 191 -31.93 19.03 12.86
CA ARG A 191 -33.32 19.09 12.40
C ARG A 191 -33.42 19.32 10.89
N LYS A 192 -32.66 20.28 10.35
CA LYS A 192 -32.70 20.59 8.92
C LYS A 192 -32.22 19.41 8.07
N LEU A 193 -31.13 18.76 8.46
CA LEU A 193 -30.63 17.55 7.80
C LEU A 193 -31.65 16.40 7.86
N ALA A 194 -32.29 16.18 9.02
CA ALA A 194 -33.34 15.18 9.18
C ALA A 194 -34.51 15.40 8.21
N VAL A 195 -35.00 16.65 8.11
CA VAL A 195 -36.11 17.03 7.23
C VAL A 195 -35.76 16.83 5.75
N GLU A 196 -34.60 17.33 5.31
CA GLU A 196 -34.19 17.22 3.89
C GLU A 196 -33.90 15.77 3.48
N PHE A 197 -33.21 15.01 4.34
CA PHE A 197 -32.99 13.58 4.14
C PHE A 197 -34.32 12.85 3.98
N HIS A 198 -35.27 13.09 4.88
CA HIS A 198 -36.57 12.44 4.83
C HIS A 198 -37.37 12.83 3.58
N SER A 199 -37.36 14.11 3.21
CA SER A 199 -37.98 14.59 1.98
C SER A 199 -37.41 13.91 0.74
N ARG A 200 -36.08 13.70 0.68
CA ARG A 200 -35.42 13.00 -0.43
C ARG A 200 -35.78 11.51 -0.46
N VAL A 201 -35.85 10.84 0.70
CA VAL A 201 -36.32 9.45 0.79
C VAL A 201 -37.76 9.30 0.30
N GLN A 202 -38.63 10.27 0.59
CA GLN A 202 -40.02 10.27 0.09
C GLN A 202 -40.09 10.50 -1.43
N ALA A 203 -39.33 11.47 -1.95
CA ALA A 203 -39.25 11.73 -3.39
C ALA A 203 -38.77 10.49 -4.16
N GLU A 204 -37.77 9.80 -3.63
CA GLU A 204 -37.15 8.60 -4.23
C GLU A 204 -37.70 7.29 -3.66
N SER A 205 -39.00 7.25 -3.33
CA SER A 205 -39.64 6.13 -2.63
C SER A 205 -39.44 4.76 -3.28
N GLN A 206 -39.32 4.71 -4.62
CA GLN A 206 -39.08 3.47 -5.38
C GLN A 206 -37.70 2.86 -5.09
N LEU A 207 -36.66 3.68 -4.92
CA LEU A 207 -35.31 3.20 -4.57
C LEU A 207 -35.24 2.64 -3.14
N PHE A 208 -36.19 3.06 -2.28
CA PHE A 208 -36.31 2.63 -0.89
C PHE A 208 -37.38 1.56 -0.65
N ASP A 209 -37.88 0.91 -1.71
CA ASP A 209 -38.83 -0.20 -1.60
C ASP A 209 -38.12 -1.50 -1.20
N PHE A 210 -37.70 -1.55 0.05
CA PHE A 210 -37.03 -2.70 0.66
C PHE A 210 -38.03 -3.57 1.41
N ARG A 211 -37.69 -4.85 1.56
CA ARG A 211 -38.46 -5.77 2.42
C ARG A 211 -38.56 -5.20 3.84
N SER A 212 -39.80 -4.97 4.29
CA SER A 212 -40.07 -4.45 5.63
C SER A 212 -39.50 -5.37 6.72
N THR A 213 -38.78 -4.78 7.67
CA THR A 213 -38.25 -5.45 8.86
C THR A 213 -39.24 -5.35 10.02
N GLN A 214 -39.23 -6.31 10.95
CA GLN A 214 -40.10 -6.27 12.14
C GLN A 214 -39.86 -5.03 13.01
N VAL A 215 -38.60 -4.62 13.13
CA VAL A 215 -38.18 -3.36 13.76
C VAL A 215 -37.50 -2.51 12.68
N PRO A 216 -37.98 -1.28 12.42
CA PRO A 216 -37.36 -0.41 11.44
C PRO A 216 -35.96 0.03 11.92
N PRO A 217 -34.99 0.23 11.01
CA PRO A 217 -33.69 0.79 11.38
C PRO A 217 -33.86 2.22 11.89
N LEU A 218 -32.95 2.67 12.75
CA LEU A 218 -32.96 4.01 13.32
C LEU A 218 -31.78 4.82 12.77
N LEU A 219 -32.03 6.02 12.26
CA LEU A 219 -31.02 7.03 11.98
C LEU A 219 -31.03 8.04 13.13
N LEU A 220 -29.92 8.16 13.84
CA LEU A 220 -29.70 9.11 14.93
C LEU A 220 -28.73 10.20 14.48
N ILE A 221 -29.23 11.43 14.32
CA ILE A 221 -28.43 12.59 13.89
C ILE A 221 -28.03 13.39 15.13
N LEU A 222 -26.72 13.51 15.34
CA LEU A 222 -26.07 14.19 16.45
C LEU A 222 -25.24 15.37 15.94
N ASP A 223 -24.92 16.31 16.82
CA ASP A 223 -24.12 17.50 16.53
C ASP A 223 -22.89 17.56 17.44
N ARG A 224 -21.71 17.74 16.84
CA ARG A 224 -20.42 17.82 17.55
C ARG A 224 -20.40 18.90 18.63
N ARG A 225 -21.23 19.94 18.52
CA ARG A 225 -21.34 20.99 19.54
C ARG A 225 -21.88 20.48 20.88
N ASN A 226 -22.60 19.36 20.90
CA ASN A 226 -23.06 18.78 22.16
C ASN A 226 -21.90 18.13 22.95
N ASP A 227 -20.84 17.67 22.27
CA ASP A 227 -19.64 17.08 22.89
C ASP A 227 -18.33 17.60 22.23
N PRO A 228 -17.85 18.80 22.64
CA PRO A 228 -16.57 19.35 22.22
C PRO A 228 -15.37 18.78 22.99
N ILE A 229 -15.58 17.94 24.01
CA ILE A 229 -14.52 17.43 24.90
C ILE A 229 -13.79 16.28 24.21
N THR A 230 -14.54 15.28 23.73
CA THR A 230 -13.99 14.08 23.08
C THR A 230 -12.90 14.37 22.02
N PRO A 231 -13.09 15.28 21.04
CA PRO A 231 -12.05 15.59 20.05
C PRO A 231 -10.83 16.33 20.61
N MET A 232 -10.89 16.89 21.81
CA MET A 232 -9.81 17.67 22.42
C MET A 232 -8.85 16.82 23.27
N LEU A 233 -9.21 15.59 23.63
CA LEU A 233 -8.43 14.73 24.52
C LEU A 233 -7.32 13.98 23.81
N SER A 234 -6.19 13.83 24.50
CA SER A 234 -5.09 12.99 24.03
C SER A 234 -5.53 11.53 24.01
N GLN A 235 -5.22 10.85 22.92
CA GLN A 235 -5.72 9.51 22.62
C GLN A 235 -4.67 8.43 22.91
N TRP A 236 -5.07 7.35 23.58
CA TRP A 236 -4.16 6.29 24.07
C TRP A 236 -4.43 4.91 23.48
N THR A 237 -5.23 4.85 22.42
CA THR A 237 -5.51 3.60 21.69
C THR A 237 -4.88 3.68 20.32
N TYR A 238 -4.42 2.54 19.77
CA TYR A 238 -3.48 2.56 18.66
C TYR A 238 -3.93 3.43 17.46
N GLN A 239 -5.12 3.17 16.92
CA GLN A 239 -5.64 3.95 15.77
C GLN A 239 -5.87 5.43 16.11
N ALA A 240 -6.47 5.71 17.27
CA ALA A 240 -6.79 7.07 17.67
C ALA A 240 -5.53 7.89 17.94
N MET A 241 -4.52 7.28 18.57
CA MET A 241 -3.22 7.90 18.88
C MET A 241 -2.42 8.20 17.62
N VAL A 242 -2.41 7.29 16.63
CA VAL A 242 -1.79 7.57 15.32
C VAL A 242 -2.47 8.75 14.64
N HIS A 243 -3.81 8.80 14.63
CA HIS A 243 -4.53 9.92 14.02
C HIS A 243 -4.32 11.25 14.77
N GLU A 244 -4.20 11.21 16.09
CA GLU A 244 -3.96 12.38 16.93
C GLU A 244 -2.55 12.97 16.70
N LEU A 245 -1.51 12.14 16.68
CA LEU A 245 -0.12 12.60 16.63
C LEU A 245 0.47 12.70 15.23
N LEU A 246 0.09 11.81 14.32
CA LEU A 246 0.66 11.73 12.96
C LEU A 246 -0.38 12.05 11.87
N GLY A 247 -1.66 11.84 12.17
CA GLY A 247 -2.74 12.01 11.21
C GLY A 247 -2.91 10.79 10.30
N ILE A 248 -4.15 10.32 10.19
CA ILE A 248 -4.55 9.30 9.22
C ILE A 248 -5.43 9.98 8.18
N ARG A 249 -5.00 9.98 6.91
CA ARG A 249 -5.75 10.54 5.78
C ARG A 249 -6.00 9.44 4.76
N ASN A 250 -7.27 9.05 4.58
CA ASN A 250 -7.67 7.99 3.65
C ASN A 250 -6.87 6.69 3.81
N GLY A 251 -6.64 6.27 5.05
CA GLY A 251 -5.87 5.05 5.37
C GLY A 251 -4.36 5.19 5.21
N ARG A 252 -3.83 6.40 5.01
CA ARG A 252 -2.39 6.68 4.89
C ARG A 252 -1.88 7.59 5.99
N VAL A 253 -0.61 7.42 6.34
CA VAL A 253 0.13 8.21 7.33
C VAL A 253 1.40 8.71 6.68
N ASP A 254 1.64 10.02 6.75
CA ASP A 254 2.86 10.66 6.28
C ASP A 254 3.89 10.66 7.41
N MET A 255 5.03 10.02 7.15
CA MET A 255 6.16 9.90 8.07
C MET A 255 7.38 10.69 7.55
N SER A 256 7.27 11.44 6.46
CA SER A 256 8.39 12.18 5.86
C SER A 256 9.05 13.18 6.82
N GLY A 257 8.29 13.71 7.79
CA GLY A 257 8.79 14.60 8.85
C GLY A 257 9.49 13.90 10.02
N VAL A 258 9.52 12.56 10.05
CA VAL A 258 10.09 11.78 11.16
C VAL A 258 11.62 11.70 11.01
N PRO A 259 12.40 11.99 12.08
CA PRO A 259 13.86 11.89 12.04
C PRO A 259 14.33 10.47 11.69
N ASP A 260 15.34 10.38 10.82
CA ASP A 260 15.98 9.12 10.40
C ASP A 260 14.99 8.09 9.79
N ILE A 261 13.88 8.55 9.22
CA ILE A 261 12.93 7.67 8.54
C ILE A 261 13.50 7.20 7.20
N ARG A 262 13.24 5.93 6.86
CA ARG A 262 13.63 5.39 5.55
C ARG A 262 12.70 5.91 4.46
N PRO A 263 13.21 6.16 3.23
CA PRO A 263 12.37 6.61 2.11
C PRO A 263 11.17 5.68 1.83
N GLU A 264 11.36 4.37 1.97
CA GLU A 264 10.31 3.35 1.80
C GLU A 264 9.20 3.39 2.87
N LEU A 265 9.45 4.03 4.01
CA LEU A 265 8.48 4.23 5.09
C LEU A 265 8.01 5.69 5.20
N SER A 266 8.33 6.53 4.22
CA SER A 266 7.88 7.93 4.20
C SER A 266 6.37 8.07 4.10
N GLU A 267 5.70 7.12 3.44
CA GLU A 267 4.25 7.00 3.42
C GLU A 267 3.86 5.57 3.83
N ILE A 268 2.98 5.46 4.82
CA ILE A 268 2.56 4.18 5.39
C ILE A 268 1.05 4.00 5.24
N THR A 269 0.63 2.81 4.79
CA THR A 269 -0.79 2.43 4.73
C THR A 269 -1.24 1.68 5.98
N LEU A 270 -2.35 2.11 6.59
CA LEU A 270 -3.01 1.53 7.75
C LEU A 270 -4.48 1.22 7.46
N THR A 271 -4.74 -0.04 7.11
CA THR A 271 -6.06 -0.56 6.72
C THR A 271 -6.28 -1.94 7.34
N THR A 272 -7.42 -2.15 7.98
CA THR A 272 -7.70 -3.40 8.72
C THR A 272 -7.95 -4.61 7.82
N SER A 273 -8.25 -4.42 6.54
CA SER A 273 -8.49 -5.49 5.56
C SER A 273 -7.20 -6.14 5.05
N THR A 274 -6.11 -5.38 4.95
CA THR A 274 -4.84 -5.82 4.36
C THR A 274 -3.73 -6.03 5.39
N ASP A 275 -3.92 -5.55 6.62
CA ASP A 275 -2.92 -5.59 7.69
C ASP A 275 -3.44 -6.37 8.90
N PRO A 276 -3.05 -7.65 9.05
CA PRO A 276 -3.50 -8.49 10.15
C PRO A 276 -3.07 -8.00 11.53
N PHE A 277 -1.90 -7.36 11.64
CA PHE A 277 -1.42 -6.84 12.93
C PHE A 277 -2.27 -5.66 13.36
N PHE A 278 -2.51 -4.71 12.45
CA PHE A 278 -3.40 -3.58 12.72
C PHE A 278 -4.83 -4.05 12.99
N GLN A 279 -5.36 -4.99 12.21
CA GLN A 279 -6.69 -5.56 12.43
C GLN A 279 -6.86 -6.10 13.86
N GLY A 280 -5.87 -6.84 14.37
CA GLY A 280 -5.90 -7.39 15.73
C GLY A 280 -5.72 -6.37 16.86
N HIS A 281 -5.03 -5.26 16.61
CA HIS A 281 -4.55 -4.36 17.67
C HIS A 281 -4.93 -2.88 17.51
N HIS A 282 -5.70 -2.48 16.49
CA HIS A 282 -6.08 -1.07 16.25
C HIS A 282 -6.85 -0.43 17.42
N LEU A 283 -7.56 -1.23 18.23
CA LEU A 283 -8.28 -0.78 19.44
C LEU A 283 -7.50 -0.99 20.74
N ALA A 284 -6.29 -1.58 20.68
CA ALA A 284 -5.47 -1.88 21.84
C ALA A 284 -4.95 -0.59 22.48
N THR A 285 -4.74 -0.64 23.79
CA THR A 285 -4.13 0.47 24.53
C THR A 285 -2.65 0.59 24.19
N PHE A 286 -2.05 1.76 24.40
CA PHE A 286 -0.62 1.95 24.13
C PHE A 286 0.28 0.99 24.92
N GLY A 287 -0.10 0.63 26.15
CA GLY A 287 0.62 -0.37 26.96
C GLY A 287 0.50 -1.79 26.41
N ASP A 288 -0.72 -2.21 26.04
CA ASP A 288 -0.95 -3.53 25.43
C ASP A 288 -0.27 -3.65 24.05
N LEU A 289 -0.28 -2.55 23.29
CA LEU A 289 0.36 -2.45 21.97
C LEU A 289 1.88 -2.68 22.06
N GLY A 290 2.55 -2.11 23.06
CA GLY A 290 3.99 -2.33 23.28
C GLY A 290 4.31 -3.82 23.52
N THR A 291 3.47 -4.49 24.30
CA THR A 291 3.59 -5.93 24.58
C THR A 291 3.31 -6.78 23.33
N ALA A 292 2.22 -6.47 22.61
CA ALA A 292 1.86 -7.15 21.37
C ALA A 292 2.93 -6.99 20.29
N LEU A 293 3.51 -5.79 20.15
CA LEU A 293 4.60 -5.52 19.21
C LEU A 293 5.86 -6.31 19.58
N LYS A 294 6.21 -6.37 20.87
CA LYS A 294 7.32 -7.20 21.36
C LYS A 294 7.12 -8.66 20.98
N SER A 295 5.94 -9.22 21.24
CA SER A 295 5.61 -10.60 20.82
C SER A 295 5.63 -10.77 19.30
N TYR A 296 5.20 -9.77 18.53
CA TYR A 296 5.23 -9.82 17.07
C TYR A 296 6.65 -9.89 16.53
N VAL A 297 7.55 -9.03 17.03
CA VAL A 297 8.99 -9.05 16.68
C VAL A 297 9.65 -10.37 17.10
N GLN A 298 9.37 -10.87 18.32
CA GLN A 298 9.91 -12.15 18.80
C GLN A 298 9.43 -13.35 17.97
N SER A 299 8.15 -13.39 17.61
CA SER A 299 7.59 -14.45 16.76
C SER A 299 8.23 -14.45 15.37
N TYR A 300 8.61 -13.27 14.89
CA TYR A 300 9.26 -13.10 13.60
C TYR A 300 10.75 -13.45 13.68
N GLN A 301 11.44 -13.07 14.76
CA GLN A 301 12.81 -13.48 15.08
C GLN A 301 12.94 -15.01 15.13
N ALA A 302 11.98 -15.70 15.75
CA ALA A 302 11.99 -17.17 15.83
C ALA A 302 11.79 -17.87 14.48
N ARG A 303 11.16 -17.21 13.50
CA ARG A 303 10.94 -17.75 12.14
C ARG A 303 12.12 -17.49 11.20
N SER A 304 12.95 -16.51 11.52
CA SER A 304 14.16 -16.19 10.79
C SER A 304 15.33 -17.02 11.34
N LEU A 305 16.17 -17.58 10.48
CA LEU A 305 17.35 -18.40 10.84
C LEU A 305 18.46 -17.60 11.56
N ALA A 306 18.16 -16.45 12.17
CA ALA A 306 19.11 -15.59 12.87
C ALA A 306 19.58 -16.27 14.17
N GLN A 307 20.79 -16.82 14.14
CA GLN A 307 21.40 -17.64 15.20
C GLN A 307 21.83 -16.87 16.48
N GLN A 308 21.36 -15.63 16.71
CA GLN A 308 21.72 -14.89 17.93
C GLN A 308 20.49 -14.24 18.60
N PRO A 309 20.17 -14.61 19.86
CA PRO A 309 19.15 -13.95 20.64
C PRO A 309 19.73 -12.70 21.29
N SER A 310 19.68 -11.55 20.63
CA SER A 310 19.71 -10.28 21.36
C SER A 310 18.42 -10.18 22.19
N SER A 311 18.54 -9.96 23.50
CA SER A 311 17.38 -9.80 24.38
C SER A 311 16.64 -8.50 24.06
N ILE A 312 15.53 -8.61 23.34
CA ILE A 312 14.66 -7.48 23.01
C ILE A 312 13.85 -7.10 24.25
N ASN A 313 14.19 -5.98 24.89
CA ASN A 313 13.51 -5.50 26.10
C ASN A 313 12.78 -4.16 25.90
N SER A 314 13.24 -3.32 24.99
CA SER A 314 12.67 -2.01 24.70
C SER A 314 12.27 -1.80 23.24
N ILE A 315 11.48 -0.76 22.96
CA ILE A 315 11.10 -0.36 21.59
C ILE A 315 12.33 0.11 20.80
N SER A 316 13.28 0.78 21.46
CA SER A 316 14.57 1.12 20.87
C SER A 316 15.36 -0.12 20.45
N ASP A 317 15.35 -1.19 21.25
CA ASP A 317 16.02 -2.45 20.89
C ASP A 317 15.35 -3.10 19.68
N MET A 318 14.02 -3.04 19.59
CA MET A 318 13.27 -3.53 18.42
C MET A 318 13.61 -2.75 17.15
N LYS A 319 13.65 -1.41 17.23
CA LYS A 319 14.04 -0.56 16.10
C LYS A 319 15.45 -0.89 15.62
N ARG A 320 16.40 -0.93 16.56
CA ARG A 320 17.79 -1.28 16.29
C ARG A 320 17.94 -2.67 15.67
N PHE A 321 17.24 -3.66 16.19
CA PHE A 321 17.24 -5.02 15.64
C PHE A 321 16.76 -5.05 14.18
N VAL A 322 15.67 -4.35 13.86
CA VAL A 322 15.17 -4.27 12.46
C VAL A 322 16.16 -3.54 11.55
N GLU A 323 16.91 -2.58 12.08
CA GLU A 323 17.92 -1.81 11.33
C GLU A 323 19.21 -2.62 11.07
N GLU A 324 19.69 -3.37 12.06
CA GLU A 324 20.96 -4.10 12.04
C GLU A 324 20.96 -5.34 11.13
N TYR A 325 19.79 -5.89 10.78
CA TYR A 325 19.70 -7.10 9.96
C TYR A 325 18.95 -6.87 8.63
N PRO A 326 19.66 -6.57 7.52
CA PRO A 326 19.05 -6.25 6.23
C PRO A 326 18.24 -7.38 5.58
N GLU A 327 18.53 -8.64 5.88
CA GLU A 327 17.75 -9.77 5.36
C GLU A 327 16.31 -9.80 5.91
N PHE A 328 16.10 -9.28 7.12
CA PHE A 328 14.74 -9.09 7.68
C PHE A 328 13.94 -8.03 6.91
N ARG A 329 14.59 -7.12 6.16
CA ARG A 329 13.92 -6.08 5.36
C ARG A 329 13.14 -6.68 4.18
N LYS A 330 13.64 -7.78 3.59
CA LYS A 330 13.03 -8.39 2.40
C LYS A 330 11.79 -9.23 2.71
N LEU A 331 11.68 -9.80 3.91
CA LEU A 331 10.57 -10.66 4.32
C LEU A 331 9.59 -9.98 5.30
N GLY A 332 9.97 -8.88 5.97
CA GLY A 332 9.33 -8.37 7.18
C GLY A 332 8.72 -6.96 7.10
N GLY A 333 8.26 -6.52 5.93
CA GLY A 333 7.76 -5.16 5.71
C GLY A 333 6.69 -4.69 6.72
N ASN A 334 5.75 -5.57 7.09
CA ASN A 334 4.68 -5.23 8.04
C ASN A 334 5.21 -5.01 9.48
N VAL A 335 6.16 -5.84 9.93
CA VAL A 335 6.81 -5.67 11.24
C VAL A 335 7.56 -4.34 11.28
N SER A 336 8.33 -4.07 10.23
CA SER A 336 9.11 -2.84 10.07
C SER A 336 8.25 -1.58 10.16
N LYS A 337 7.09 -1.60 9.51
CA LYS A 337 6.08 -0.54 9.54
C LYS A 337 5.59 -0.24 10.95
N HIS A 338 5.15 -1.25 11.71
CA HIS A 338 4.60 -1.04 13.05
C HIS A 338 5.68 -0.67 14.08
N VAL A 339 6.90 -1.21 13.95
CA VAL A 339 8.03 -0.79 14.78
C VAL A 339 8.36 0.68 14.56
N ALA A 340 8.38 1.16 13.31
CA ALA A 340 8.61 2.56 12.99
C ALA A 340 7.50 3.48 13.55
N LEU A 341 6.24 3.12 13.35
CA LEU A 341 5.10 3.89 13.87
C LEU A 341 5.13 3.97 15.40
N VAL A 342 5.22 2.83 16.10
CA VAL A 342 5.19 2.81 17.56
C VAL A 342 6.44 3.48 18.15
N GLY A 343 7.59 3.35 17.50
CA GLY A 343 8.81 4.08 17.86
C GLY A 343 8.61 5.60 17.80
N GLU A 344 7.96 6.11 16.76
CA GLU A 344 7.67 7.54 16.63
C GLU A 344 6.62 8.02 17.63
N LEU A 345 5.56 7.23 17.87
CA LEU A 345 4.57 7.54 18.90
C LEU A 345 5.22 7.66 20.28
N SER A 346 6.11 6.73 20.63
CA SER A 346 6.87 6.79 21.90
C SER A 346 7.72 8.07 21.98
N ARG A 347 8.43 8.42 20.91
CA ARG A 347 9.27 9.62 20.86
C ARG A 347 8.46 10.91 21.06
N LEU A 348 7.27 10.99 20.45
CA LEU A 348 6.38 12.15 20.58
C LEU A 348 5.77 12.26 21.98
N VAL A 349 5.37 11.13 22.58
CA VAL A 349 4.89 11.06 23.96
C VAL A 349 5.92 11.62 24.94
N ASP A 350 7.18 11.19 24.81
CA ASP A 350 8.26 11.63 25.69
C ASP A 350 8.64 13.10 25.44
N LYS A 351 8.70 13.52 24.17
CA LYS A 351 9.08 14.89 23.78
C LYS A 351 8.10 15.93 24.34
N ASP A 352 6.80 15.67 24.19
CA ASP A 352 5.76 16.65 24.53
C ASP A 352 5.16 16.40 25.93
N LYS A 353 5.74 15.48 26.72
CA LYS A 353 5.30 15.11 28.09
C LYS A 353 3.81 14.76 28.12
N LEU A 354 3.38 13.93 27.17
CA LEU A 354 1.97 13.66 26.93
C LEU A 354 1.33 12.81 28.03
N LEU A 355 2.11 12.03 28.79
CA LEU A 355 1.59 11.23 29.91
C LEU A 355 1.08 12.15 31.02
N GLU A 356 1.91 13.11 31.44
CA GLU A 356 1.56 14.05 32.50
C GLU A 356 0.47 15.03 32.03
N LEU A 357 0.52 15.46 30.76
CA LEU A 357 -0.55 16.25 30.13
C LEU A 357 -1.88 15.47 30.16
N GLY A 358 -1.85 14.20 29.74
CA GLY A 358 -3.02 13.35 29.65
C GLY A 358 -3.71 13.14 31.00
N GLU A 359 -2.95 13.03 32.09
CA GLU A 359 -3.51 12.96 33.45
C GLU A 359 -4.32 14.22 33.80
N VAL A 360 -3.78 15.41 33.50
CA VAL A 360 -4.48 16.68 33.74
C VAL A 360 -5.71 16.81 32.83
N GLU A 361 -5.60 16.42 31.55
CA GLU A 361 -6.74 16.41 30.61
C GLU A 361 -7.86 15.50 31.11
N GLN A 362 -7.55 14.29 31.56
CA GLN A 362 -8.54 13.37 32.14
C GLN A 362 -9.13 13.96 33.43
N GLY A 363 -8.35 14.60 34.28
CA GLY A 363 -8.85 15.29 35.47
C GLY A 363 -9.82 16.44 35.15
N LEU A 364 -9.60 17.17 34.05
CA LEU A 364 -10.50 18.24 33.58
C LEU A 364 -11.76 17.71 32.88
N ALA A 365 -11.63 16.61 32.15
CA ALA A 365 -12.72 15.97 31.43
C ALA A 365 -13.63 15.14 32.34
N THR A 366 -13.09 14.60 33.43
CA THR A 366 -13.80 13.69 34.34
C THR A 366 -14.08 14.31 35.71
N ARG A 367 -14.62 13.49 36.63
CA ARG A 367 -15.21 13.94 37.90
C ARG A 367 -14.19 14.34 38.96
N ALA A 368 -12.92 13.96 38.82
CA ALA A 368 -11.89 14.20 39.84
C ALA A 368 -11.50 15.68 39.96
N GLY A 369 -11.66 16.47 38.88
CA GLY A 369 -11.29 17.88 38.82
C GLY A 369 -9.78 18.07 38.93
N ALA A 370 -9.14 18.53 37.85
CA ALA A 370 -7.74 18.96 37.95
C ALA A 370 -7.63 20.30 38.70
N ASP A 371 -6.59 20.44 39.51
CA ASP A 371 -6.29 21.68 40.22
C ASP A 371 -5.85 22.77 39.23
N LEU A 372 -6.29 24.01 39.48
CA LEU A 372 -5.90 25.20 38.70
C LEU A 372 -4.37 25.32 38.65
N LYS A 373 -3.69 24.98 39.75
CA LYS A 373 -2.25 25.02 39.87
C LYS A 373 -1.55 24.13 38.84
N SER A 374 -2.04 22.90 38.63
CA SER A 374 -1.50 21.99 37.63
C SER A 374 -1.62 22.57 36.22
N VAL A 375 -2.76 23.17 35.89
CA VAL A 375 -2.96 23.84 34.59
C VAL A 375 -1.98 25.02 34.40
N GLN A 376 -1.75 25.82 35.44
CA GLN A 376 -0.78 26.93 35.41
C GLN A 376 0.67 26.43 35.21
N GLU A 377 1.05 25.34 35.86
CA GLU A 377 2.37 24.71 35.70
C GLU A 377 2.59 24.25 34.25
N PHE A 378 1.59 23.66 33.60
CA PHE A 378 1.70 23.25 32.18
C PHE A 378 1.72 24.44 31.22
N ILE A 379 0.95 25.50 31.48
CA ILE A 379 0.95 26.70 30.63
C ILE A 379 2.30 27.43 30.70
N THR A 380 2.93 27.47 31.87
CA THR A 380 4.24 28.12 32.08
C THR A 380 5.42 27.27 31.59
N ASN A 381 5.22 25.98 31.37
CA ASN A 381 6.27 25.09 30.87
C ASN A 381 6.59 25.37 29.39
N ASN A 382 7.86 25.67 29.09
CA ASN A 382 8.34 25.94 27.74
C ASN A 382 8.56 24.69 26.89
N ASP A 383 8.60 23.50 27.50
CA ASP A 383 8.73 22.23 26.78
C ASP A 383 7.40 21.81 26.12
N VAL A 384 6.27 22.36 26.59
CA VAL A 384 4.94 22.00 26.11
C VAL A 384 4.57 22.87 24.91
N SER A 385 4.07 22.24 23.85
CA SER A 385 3.65 22.95 22.64
C SER A 385 2.50 23.94 22.90
N SER A 386 2.48 25.07 22.20
CA SER A 386 1.41 26.08 22.31
C SER A 386 0.02 25.49 22.05
N ARG A 387 -0.08 24.45 21.21
CA ARG A 387 -1.34 23.75 20.90
C ARG A 387 -1.84 22.92 22.08
N ASN A 388 -0.95 22.20 22.79
CA ASN A 388 -1.32 21.46 24.00
C ASN A 388 -1.75 22.40 25.12
N LYS A 389 -1.07 23.55 25.27
CA LYS A 389 -1.50 24.62 26.20
C LYS A 389 -2.91 25.12 25.88
N LEU A 390 -3.21 25.36 24.60
CA LEU A 390 -4.53 25.80 24.16
C LEU A 390 -5.63 24.75 24.44
N ARG A 391 -5.36 23.47 24.17
CA ARG A 391 -6.29 22.37 24.45
C ARG A 391 -6.63 22.28 25.93
N LEU A 392 -5.62 22.32 26.81
CA LEU A 392 -5.82 22.39 28.27
C LEU A 392 -6.69 23.58 28.68
N LEU A 393 -6.41 24.76 28.13
CA LEU A 393 -7.13 25.99 28.43
C LEU A 393 -8.60 25.90 28.01
N ILE A 394 -8.88 25.33 26.84
CA ILE A 394 -10.24 25.08 26.34
C ILE A 394 -10.98 24.10 27.25
N LEU A 395 -10.35 22.98 27.61
CA LEU A 395 -10.95 21.97 28.51
C LEU A 395 -11.29 22.58 29.88
N TYR A 396 -10.36 23.36 30.44
CA TYR A 396 -10.58 24.09 31.69
C TYR A 396 -11.74 25.09 31.55
N ALA A 397 -11.78 25.85 30.45
CA ALA A 397 -12.82 26.82 30.20
C ALA A 397 -14.20 26.16 30.06
N LEU A 398 -14.32 25.07 29.30
CA LEU A 398 -15.57 24.31 29.15
C LEU A 398 -16.06 23.74 30.48
N ARG A 399 -15.15 23.30 31.35
CA ARG A 399 -15.48 22.75 32.67
C ARG A 399 -15.98 23.82 33.65
N TYR A 400 -15.29 24.96 33.70
CA TYR A 400 -15.49 25.99 34.73
C TYR A 400 -16.16 27.28 34.24
N GLN A 401 -16.72 27.27 33.02
CA GLN A 401 -17.40 28.42 32.39
C GLN A 401 -18.46 29.13 33.25
N LYS A 402 -19.15 28.42 34.17
CA LYS A 402 -20.17 29.00 35.06
C LYS A 402 -19.67 29.34 36.47
N THR A 403 -18.51 28.83 36.88
CA THR A 403 -18.08 28.87 38.29
C THR A 403 -16.77 29.63 38.51
N GLN A 404 -15.83 29.65 37.55
CA GLN A 404 -14.50 30.25 37.72
C GLN A 404 -14.07 31.13 36.53
N THR A 405 -14.94 32.01 36.05
CA THR A 405 -14.69 32.89 34.89
C THR A 405 -13.45 33.78 35.03
N ASN A 406 -13.16 34.29 36.23
CA ASN A 406 -11.96 35.09 36.49
C ASN A 406 -10.65 34.28 36.30
N ASN A 407 -10.66 33.00 36.66
CA ASN A 407 -9.51 32.13 36.46
C ASN A 407 -9.26 31.87 34.97
N ILE A 408 -10.32 31.76 34.17
CA ILE A 408 -10.22 31.59 32.71
C ILE A 408 -9.51 32.80 32.08
N ALA A 409 -9.91 34.03 32.43
CA ALA A 409 -9.27 35.25 31.92
C ALA A 409 -7.79 35.35 32.35
N SER A 410 -7.48 34.96 33.59
CA SER A 410 -6.10 34.91 34.10
C SER A 410 -5.25 33.89 33.33
N LEU A 411 -5.77 32.68 33.10
CA LEU A 411 -5.07 31.64 32.35
C LEU A 411 -4.86 32.00 30.88
N ILE A 412 -5.81 32.70 30.24
CA ILE A 412 -5.64 33.24 28.89
C ILE A 412 -4.47 34.24 28.86
N THR A 413 -4.42 35.16 29.81
CA THR A 413 -3.33 36.14 29.92
C THR A 413 -1.98 35.44 30.11
N LEU A 414 -1.92 34.46 31.02
CA LEU A 414 -0.73 33.64 31.26
C LEU A 414 -0.29 32.86 30.00
N ALA A 415 -1.24 32.33 29.22
CA ALA A 415 -0.95 31.61 27.99
C ALA A 415 -0.36 32.53 26.91
N LEU A 416 -0.87 33.76 26.78
CA LEU A 416 -0.31 34.78 25.87
C LEU A 416 1.13 35.14 26.24
N GLU A 417 1.43 35.26 27.54
CA GLU A 417 2.79 35.51 28.03
C GLU A 417 3.74 34.33 27.78
N ASN A 418 3.22 33.11 27.68
CA ASN A 418 3.99 31.87 27.55
C ASN A 418 3.89 31.22 26.14
N GLY A 419 3.75 32.04 25.10
CA GLY A 419 3.94 31.64 23.70
C GLY A 419 2.71 31.16 22.94
N VAL A 420 1.49 31.35 23.48
CA VAL A 420 0.24 31.15 22.72
C VAL A 420 -0.09 32.41 21.92
N ARG A 421 -0.42 32.27 20.63
CA ARG A 421 -0.74 33.42 19.78
C ARG A 421 -2.08 34.02 20.18
N LYS A 422 -2.24 35.33 19.96
CA LYS A 422 -3.51 36.02 20.24
C LYS A 422 -4.69 35.43 19.46
N GLU A 423 -4.46 35.02 18.21
CA GLU A 423 -5.47 34.37 17.36
C GLU A 423 -5.92 33.04 17.97
N ASP A 424 -4.96 32.20 18.38
CA ASP A 424 -5.23 30.91 19.02
C ASP A 424 -6.00 31.09 20.35
N ALA A 425 -5.63 32.07 21.16
CA ALA A 425 -6.31 32.34 22.43
C ALA A 425 -7.79 32.77 22.25
N ARG A 426 -8.16 33.35 21.11
CA ARG A 426 -9.57 33.71 20.81
C ARG A 426 -10.45 32.48 20.60
N LEU A 427 -9.86 31.32 20.26
CA LEU A 427 -10.60 30.08 20.07
C LEU A 427 -11.26 29.60 21.38
N VAL A 428 -10.73 29.99 22.54
CA VAL A 428 -11.36 29.70 23.84
C VAL A 428 -12.76 30.32 23.90
N TYR A 429 -12.88 31.61 23.55
CA TYR A 429 -14.18 32.30 23.52
C TYR A 429 -15.08 31.78 22.41
N ALA A 430 -14.52 31.51 21.23
CA ALA A 430 -15.30 30.94 20.12
C ALA A 430 -15.94 29.60 20.52
N LEU A 431 -15.19 28.70 21.16
CA LEU A 431 -15.71 27.41 21.63
C LEU A 431 -16.76 27.56 22.72
N LEU A 432 -16.58 28.47 23.68
CA LEU A 432 -17.60 28.75 24.69
C LEU A 432 -18.89 29.29 24.07
N ASN A 433 -18.79 30.14 23.05
CA ASN A 433 -19.95 30.71 22.37
C ASN A 433 -20.60 29.75 21.36
N ILE A 434 -19.90 28.71 20.91
CA ILE A 434 -20.43 27.71 19.96
C ILE A 434 -20.96 26.46 20.68
N ALA A 435 -20.26 26.01 21.73
CA ALA A 435 -20.46 24.72 22.40
C ALA A 435 -20.44 24.84 23.95
N GLY A 436 -20.63 26.06 24.49
CA GLY A 436 -20.75 26.30 25.91
C GLY A 436 -22.02 25.69 26.53
N ALA A 437 -22.08 25.69 27.86
CA ALA A 437 -23.17 25.06 28.62
C ALA A 437 -24.56 25.65 28.36
N ASP A 438 -24.65 26.87 27.80
CA ASP A 438 -25.92 27.50 27.45
C ASP A 438 -26.42 27.11 26.05
N HIS A 439 -25.53 26.54 25.20
CA HIS A 439 -25.87 26.06 23.86
C HIS A 439 -26.07 24.55 23.80
N ARG A 440 -25.51 23.81 24.76
CA ARG A 440 -25.66 22.35 24.88
C ARG A 440 -26.99 21.97 25.52
N GLN A 441 -27.54 20.83 25.13
CA GLN A 441 -28.75 20.27 25.76
C GLN A 441 -28.45 19.44 26.99
N ASP A 442 -27.32 18.72 26.97
CA ASP A 442 -26.93 17.79 28.02
C ASP A 442 -25.82 18.41 28.87
N ASP A 443 -25.89 18.16 30.18
CA ASP A 443 -24.80 18.52 31.08
C ASP A 443 -23.75 17.41 31.07
N LEU A 444 -22.71 17.61 30.25
CA LEU A 444 -21.50 16.77 30.12
C LEU A 444 -20.84 16.43 31.46
N TYR A 445 -21.11 17.19 32.52
CA TYR A 445 -20.52 16.99 33.84
C TYR A 445 -21.54 16.65 34.94
N SER A 446 -22.80 16.34 34.58
CA SER A 446 -23.87 16.15 35.56
C SER A 446 -23.65 14.96 36.49
N THR A 447 -24.05 15.19 37.75
CA THR A 447 -23.98 14.23 38.86
C THR A 447 -25.27 13.41 38.95
N GLU A 448 -25.54 12.45 38.06
CA GLU A 448 -26.69 11.54 38.23
C GLU A 448 -26.32 10.14 38.74
N SER A 449 -26.51 10.02 40.05
CA SER A 449 -26.71 8.84 40.91
C SER A 449 -25.51 7.94 41.24
N LEU A 450 -25.25 7.89 42.55
CA LEU A 450 -24.46 6.88 43.29
C LEU A 450 -24.82 5.42 42.93
N LEU A 451 -25.94 5.16 42.25
CA LEU A 451 -26.35 3.85 41.76
C LEU A 451 -25.68 3.41 40.44
N ALA A 452 -25.03 4.33 39.71
CA ALA A 452 -24.22 3.99 38.53
C ALA A 452 -22.82 3.49 38.89
N LEU A 453 -22.29 3.89 40.06
CA LEU A 453 -20.99 3.43 40.59
C LEU A 453 -20.95 1.91 40.77
N GLY A 454 -22.07 1.32 41.24
CA GLY A 454 -22.21 -0.14 41.39
C GLY A 454 -22.34 -0.91 40.06
N ARG A 455 -22.61 -0.23 38.94
CA ARG A 455 -22.71 -0.88 37.61
C ARG A 455 -21.42 -0.85 36.81
N SER A 456 -20.52 0.11 37.08
CA SER A 456 -19.19 0.14 36.47
C SER A 456 -18.35 -1.08 36.90
N ALA A 457 -18.59 -1.60 38.12
CA ALA A 457 -18.00 -2.84 38.61
C ALA A 457 -18.65 -4.13 38.05
N LEU A 458 -19.77 -4.04 37.31
CA LEU A 458 -20.56 -5.18 36.82
C LEU A 458 -20.70 -5.26 35.30
N LYS A 459 -20.09 -4.34 34.53
CA LYS A 459 -19.99 -4.46 33.06
C LYS A 459 -18.58 -4.90 32.70
N GLY A 460 -18.45 -6.18 32.33
CA GLY A 460 -17.21 -6.90 32.01
C GLY A 460 -16.40 -6.39 30.81
N LEU A 461 -16.03 -5.12 30.78
CA LEU A 461 -14.89 -4.65 29.98
C LEU A 461 -13.62 -5.03 30.75
N LYS A 462 -13.02 -6.15 30.36
CA LYS A 462 -11.70 -6.58 30.85
C LYS A 462 -10.68 -5.48 30.56
N GLY A 463 -10.26 -4.77 31.59
CA GLY A 463 -9.14 -3.83 31.56
C GLY A 463 -8.85 -3.34 32.97
N VAL A 464 -7.58 -3.30 33.35
CA VAL A 464 -7.13 -2.58 34.56
C VAL A 464 -7.51 -1.11 34.36
N GLU A 465 -8.10 -0.46 35.38
CA GLU A 465 -8.43 0.96 35.30
C GLU A 465 -7.19 1.77 34.90
N ASN A 466 -7.23 2.39 33.72
CA ASN A 466 -6.13 3.18 33.19
C ASN A 466 -6.42 4.66 33.48
N VAL A 467 -5.53 5.32 34.22
CA VAL A 467 -5.64 6.74 34.60
C VAL A 467 -5.80 7.64 33.35
N TYR A 468 -5.24 7.23 32.21
CA TYR A 468 -5.25 7.99 30.97
C TYR A 468 -6.52 7.80 30.11
N MET A 469 -7.44 6.90 30.51
CA MET A 469 -8.65 6.56 29.74
C MET A 469 -9.91 6.52 30.62
N GLN A 470 -10.05 7.49 31.53
CA GLN A 470 -11.20 7.58 32.44
C GLN A 470 -12.42 8.20 31.76
N HIS A 471 -12.19 9.10 30.81
CA HIS A 471 -13.23 9.72 30.00
C HIS A 471 -13.97 8.68 29.16
N THR A 472 -15.28 8.86 29.04
CA THR A 472 -16.14 8.11 28.15
C THR A 472 -16.92 9.09 27.28
N PRO A 473 -16.88 8.96 25.93
CA PRO A 473 -17.59 9.88 25.05
C PRO A 473 -19.09 9.97 25.37
N HIS A 474 -19.69 11.14 25.20
CA HIS A 474 -21.13 11.38 25.43
C HIS A 474 -22.04 10.44 24.60
N LEU A 475 -21.53 10.02 23.43
CA LEU A 475 -22.16 9.03 22.58
C LEU A 475 -22.47 7.71 23.34
N SER A 476 -21.60 7.28 24.25
CA SER A 476 -21.78 6.05 25.02
C SER A 476 -23.04 6.11 25.88
N GLU A 477 -23.25 7.22 26.60
CA GLU A 477 -24.43 7.44 27.42
C GLU A 477 -25.70 7.53 26.56
N THR A 478 -25.62 8.25 25.44
CA THR A 478 -26.72 8.39 24.49
C THR A 478 -27.19 7.02 23.96
N LEU A 479 -26.25 6.15 23.57
CA LEU A 479 -26.54 4.80 23.10
C LEU A 479 -27.04 3.89 24.22
N GLU A 480 -26.51 4.00 25.45
CA GLU A 480 -27.01 3.25 26.59
C GLU A 480 -28.46 3.62 26.93
N ASN A 481 -28.79 4.92 26.92
CA ASN A 481 -30.15 5.41 27.11
C ASN A 481 -31.07 4.99 25.97
N LEU A 482 -30.58 4.98 24.72
CA LEU A 482 -31.33 4.47 23.57
C LEU A 482 -31.70 2.99 23.74
N PHE A 483 -30.73 2.13 24.06
CA PHE A 483 -30.96 0.70 24.19
C PHE A 483 -31.80 0.31 25.40
N LYS A 484 -31.83 1.15 26.44
CA LYS A 484 -32.71 1.00 27.61
C LYS A 484 -34.12 1.57 27.38
N GLY A 485 -34.41 2.16 26.21
CA GLY A 485 -35.68 2.86 25.96
C GLY A 485 -35.88 4.10 26.84
N LYS A 486 -34.78 4.70 27.34
CA LYS A 486 -34.77 5.86 28.23
C LYS A 486 -34.37 7.16 27.53
N LEU A 487 -34.04 7.10 26.24
CA LEU A 487 -33.68 8.28 25.47
C LEU A 487 -34.90 9.19 25.25
N LYS A 488 -34.93 10.29 26.00
CA LYS A 488 -36.06 11.23 26.07
C LYS A 488 -36.34 11.88 24.69
N GLU A 489 -37.61 11.98 24.31
CA GLU A 489 -38.02 12.66 23.07
C GLU A 489 -37.80 14.18 23.12
N ASN A 490 -37.76 14.77 24.33
CA ASN A 490 -37.49 16.19 24.50
C ASN A 490 -36.06 16.59 24.11
N SER A 491 -35.07 15.69 24.26
CA SER A 491 -33.70 15.91 23.78
C SER A 491 -33.48 15.32 22.40
N HIS A 492 -34.03 14.12 22.14
CA HIS A 492 -33.85 13.42 20.87
C HIS A 492 -35.21 13.13 20.22
N ALA A 493 -35.73 14.10 19.49
CA ALA A 493 -37.08 14.05 18.90
C ALA A 493 -37.13 13.12 17.68
N PHE A 494 -38.26 12.46 17.47
CA PHE A 494 -38.57 11.81 16.20
C PHE A 494 -39.03 12.84 15.16
N LEU A 495 -38.67 12.64 13.89
CA LEU A 495 -39.15 13.50 12.81
C LEU A 495 -40.64 13.25 12.50
N GLU A 496 -41.04 11.97 12.47
CA GLU A 496 -42.43 11.53 12.30
C GLU A 496 -42.91 10.83 13.58
N SER A 497 -44.21 10.95 13.90
CA SER A 497 -44.78 10.22 15.04
C SER A 497 -44.77 8.72 14.74
N ALA A 498 -43.80 8.00 15.30
CA ALA A 498 -43.61 6.57 15.06
C ALA A 498 -44.65 5.68 15.79
N GLY A 499 -45.80 6.25 16.17
CA GLY A 499 -46.83 5.59 16.99
C GLY A 499 -46.47 5.53 18.48
N PRO A 500 -47.44 5.23 19.36
CA PRO A 500 -47.28 5.35 20.82
C PRO A 500 -46.23 4.40 21.43
N ASN A 501 -45.81 3.35 20.71
CA ASN A 501 -44.90 2.32 21.21
C ASN A 501 -43.50 2.35 20.57
N ALA A 502 -43.21 3.25 19.62
CA ALA A 502 -41.91 3.26 18.96
C ALA A 502 -40.75 3.67 19.86
N GLY A 503 -40.98 4.53 20.86
CA GLY A 503 -39.97 4.87 21.86
C GLY A 503 -39.61 3.71 22.80
N LEU A 504 -40.48 2.71 22.92
CA LEU A 504 -40.32 1.51 23.76
C LEU A 504 -39.66 0.34 23.02
N GLN A 505 -39.68 0.35 21.68
CA GLN A 505 -39.04 -0.70 20.88
C GLN A 505 -37.53 -0.50 20.82
N ARG A 506 -36.79 -1.54 21.19
CA ARG A 506 -35.33 -1.55 21.08
C ARG A 506 -34.92 -1.64 19.61
N PRO A 507 -34.18 -0.66 19.05
CA PRO A 507 -33.76 -0.72 17.65
C PRO A 507 -32.71 -1.83 17.46
N GLN A 508 -32.85 -2.60 16.37
CA GLN A 508 -31.88 -3.63 15.99
C GLN A 508 -30.72 -3.06 15.17
N ASP A 509 -31.00 -2.13 14.27
CA ASP A 509 -30.01 -1.45 13.44
C ASP A 509 -30.04 0.04 13.77
N VAL A 510 -28.90 0.59 14.19
CA VAL A 510 -28.77 2.03 14.51
C VAL A 510 -27.62 2.62 13.69
N ILE A 511 -27.95 3.65 12.92
CA ILE A 511 -27.01 4.43 12.12
C ILE A 511 -26.88 5.78 12.79
N ILE A 512 -25.67 6.13 13.21
CA ILE A 512 -25.38 7.36 13.93
C ILE A 512 -24.64 8.27 12.96
N PHE A 513 -25.15 9.48 12.78
CA PHE A 513 -24.50 10.49 11.96
C PHE A 513 -24.14 11.72 12.79
N MET A 514 -22.85 12.04 12.85
CA MET A 514 -22.32 13.17 13.61
C MET A 514 -22.00 14.35 12.70
N ILE A 515 -22.79 15.42 12.83
CA ILE A 515 -22.56 16.69 12.15
C ILE A 515 -21.35 17.37 12.79
N GLY A 516 -20.41 17.83 11.96
CA GLY A 516 -19.15 18.39 12.45
C GLY A 516 -18.10 17.33 12.79
N GLY A 517 -18.35 16.08 12.41
CA GLY A 517 -17.35 15.01 12.41
C GLY A 517 -17.31 14.14 13.67
N THR A 518 -16.78 12.92 13.48
CA THR A 518 -16.60 11.88 14.50
C THR A 518 -15.16 11.81 14.98
N THR A 519 -14.90 11.12 16.08
CA THR A 519 -13.53 10.78 16.50
C THR A 519 -13.26 9.27 16.48
N TYR A 520 -11.99 8.86 16.49
CA TYR A 520 -11.64 7.45 16.65
C TYR A 520 -11.96 6.89 18.05
N GLU A 521 -12.08 7.74 19.07
CA GLU A 521 -12.55 7.34 20.41
C GLU A 521 -14.01 6.87 20.38
N GLU A 522 -14.86 7.60 19.66
CA GLU A 522 -16.26 7.25 19.42
C GLU A 522 -16.37 6.00 18.55
N ALA A 523 -15.56 5.91 17.50
CA ALA A 523 -15.49 4.73 16.65
C ALA A 523 -15.09 3.47 17.45
N ARG A 524 -14.13 3.59 18.37
CA ARG A 524 -13.75 2.51 19.29
C ARG A 524 -14.92 2.13 20.19
N THR A 525 -15.64 3.09 20.75
CA THR A 525 -16.82 2.84 21.60
C THR A 525 -17.87 2.04 20.83
N VAL A 526 -18.16 2.44 19.59
CA VAL A 526 -19.10 1.75 18.71
C VAL A 526 -18.61 0.35 18.32
N ALA A 527 -17.32 0.19 18.02
CA ALA A 527 -16.72 -1.10 17.71
C ALA A 527 -16.80 -2.08 18.89
N LEU A 528 -16.49 -1.63 20.11
CA LEU A 528 -16.59 -2.45 21.32
C LEU A 528 -18.05 -2.85 21.62
N LEU A 529 -18.99 -1.91 21.49
CA LEU A 529 -20.41 -2.22 21.65
C LEU A 529 -20.88 -3.25 20.62
N ASN A 530 -20.41 -3.18 19.37
CA ASN A 530 -20.70 -4.19 18.34
C ASN A 530 -20.09 -5.56 18.67
N HIS A 531 -18.88 -5.62 19.26
CA HIS A 531 -18.31 -6.88 19.73
C HIS A 531 -19.12 -7.48 20.89
N ASP A 532 -19.48 -6.68 21.89
CA ASP A 532 -20.30 -7.12 23.04
C ASP A 532 -21.72 -7.56 22.65
N SER A 533 -22.18 -7.13 21.47
CA SER A 533 -23.45 -7.56 20.88
C SER A 533 -23.45 -9.04 20.49
N THR A 534 -22.28 -9.58 20.12
CA THR A 534 -22.12 -11.00 19.76
C THR A 534 -22.10 -11.92 20.99
N THR A 535 -21.85 -11.37 22.18
CA THR A 535 -21.79 -12.10 23.47
C THR A 535 -23.01 -11.85 24.37
N GLY A 536 -24.02 -11.10 23.89
CA GLY A 536 -25.33 -10.95 24.53
C GLY A 536 -25.57 -9.67 25.34
N GLY A 537 -24.61 -8.74 25.45
CA GLY A 537 -24.70 -7.56 26.31
C GLY A 537 -25.61 -6.42 25.81
N THR A 538 -25.72 -6.25 24.50
CA THR A 538 -26.54 -5.20 23.84
C THR A 538 -27.78 -5.76 23.15
N GLY A 539 -28.16 -7.02 23.43
CA GLY A 539 -29.33 -7.66 22.82
C GLY A 539 -29.26 -7.80 21.30
N GLY A 540 -28.05 -7.85 20.72
CA GLY A 540 -27.84 -8.12 19.29
C GLY A 540 -27.99 -6.92 18.35
N ALA A 541 -27.96 -5.69 18.86
CA ALA A 541 -28.04 -4.50 18.01
C ALA A 541 -26.76 -4.27 17.20
N ARG A 542 -26.88 -3.77 15.96
CA ARG A 542 -25.78 -3.41 15.07
C ARG A 542 -25.68 -1.91 14.94
N LEU A 543 -24.52 -1.36 15.29
CA LEU A 543 -24.24 0.06 15.26
C LEU A 543 -23.35 0.40 14.06
N LEU A 544 -23.66 1.49 13.38
CA LEU A 544 -22.82 2.11 12.36
C LEU A 544 -22.64 3.58 12.68
N LEU A 545 -21.39 4.01 12.83
CA LEU A 545 -21.04 5.41 13.04
C LEU A 545 -20.60 6.04 11.72
N GLY A 546 -21.01 7.27 11.48
CA GLY A 546 -20.35 8.12 10.51
C GLY A 546 -20.53 9.59 10.80
N GLY A 547 -19.87 10.42 10.01
CA GLY A 547 -19.96 11.86 10.16
C GLY A 547 -19.38 12.60 8.97
N THR A 548 -19.40 13.92 9.09
CA THR A 548 -18.86 14.88 8.11
C THR A 548 -17.41 14.54 7.74
N CYS A 549 -16.56 14.36 8.75
CA CYS A 549 -15.17 13.92 8.66
C CYS A 549 -14.77 13.17 9.95
N VAL A 550 -13.53 12.67 10.01
CA VAL A 550 -12.94 12.16 11.25
C VAL A 550 -11.93 13.18 11.76
N HIS A 551 -12.11 13.62 13.00
CA HIS A 551 -11.28 14.64 13.63
C HIS A 551 -10.24 14.05 14.58
N ASN A 552 -9.05 14.63 14.52
CA ASN A 552 -8.13 14.79 15.65
C ASN A 552 -8.28 16.19 16.27
N SER A 553 -7.59 16.45 17.38
CA SER A 553 -7.68 17.74 18.08
C SER A 553 -7.32 18.93 17.19
N SER A 554 -6.30 18.80 16.35
CA SER A 554 -5.85 19.87 15.46
C SER A 554 -6.90 20.22 14.40
N SER A 555 -7.42 19.22 13.69
CA SER A 555 -8.43 19.42 12.65
C SER A 555 -9.77 19.92 13.21
N PHE A 556 -10.12 19.56 14.45
CA PHE A 556 -11.31 20.09 15.11
C PHE A 556 -11.14 21.58 15.46
N LEU A 557 -9.97 21.98 15.99
CA LEU A 557 -9.68 23.39 16.26
C LEU A 557 -9.65 24.22 14.98
N GLU A 558 -9.04 23.70 13.91
CA GLU A 558 -9.01 24.36 12.59
C GLU A 558 -10.43 24.55 12.04
N MET A 559 -11.30 23.55 12.15
CA MET A 559 -12.71 23.69 11.76
C MET A 559 -13.39 24.83 12.53
N VAL A 560 -13.19 24.90 13.85
CA VAL A 560 -13.79 25.95 14.69
C VAL A 560 -13.20 27.31 14.35
N GLU A 561 -11.90 27.40 14.10
CA GLU A 561 -11.22 28.63 13.67
C GLU A 561 -11.82 29.17 12.37
N TYR A 562 -11.95 28.31 11.35
CA TYR A 562 -12.54 28.68 10.06
C TYR A 562 -14.01 29.04 10.18
N ALA A 563 -14.79 28.26 10.92
CA ALA A 563 -16.22 28.52 11.13
C ALA A 563 -16.45 29.84 11.85
N ALA A 564 -15.62 30.11 12.86
CA ALA A 564 -15.72 31.34 13.59
C ALA A 564 -15.46 32.54 12.66
N ALA A 565 -14.60 32.43 11.62
CA ALA A 565 -14.22 33.57 10.79
C ALA A 565 -15.39 34.13 9.96
N SER A 566 -16.38 33.27 9.68
CA SER A 566 -17.67 33.63 9.08
C SER A 566 -18.70 34.19 10.07
N PHE A 567 -18.49 34.11 11.37
CA PHE A 567 -19.46 34.53 12.39
C PHE A 567 -19.25 36.00 12.82
N PRO A 568 -20.29 36.65 13.36
CA PRO A 568 -20.18 38.01 13.88
C PRO A 568 -19.08 38.15 14.95
N ALA A 569 -18.46 39.33 15.05
CA ALA A 569 -17.39 39.61 16.02
C ALA A 569 -17.78 39.32 17.47
N SER A 570 -19.08 39.39 17.80
CA SER A 570 -19.63 39.02 19.12
C SER A 570 -19.38 37.55 19.52
N VAL A 571 -19.05 36.67 18.57
CA VAL A 571 -18.66 35.27 18.85
C VAL A 571 -17.19 35.16 19.28
N TYR A 572 -16.36 36.17 18.98
CA TYR A 572 -14.93 36.19 19.27
C TYR A 572 -14.48 37.20 20.31
N GLU A 573 -15.36 38.14 20.67
CA GLU A 573 -15.06 39.15 21.66
C GLU A 573 -15.16 38.54 23.07
N PRO A 574 -14.22 38.87 23.97
CA PRO A 574 -14.41 38.57 25.38
C PRO A 574 -15.70 39.26 25.87
N PRO A 575 -16.42 38.69 26.86
CA PRO A 575 -17.51 39.40 27.52
C PRO A 575 -17.06 40.81 27.92
N PRO A 576 -17.90 41.85 27.78
CA PRO A 576 -17.48 43.24 27.91
C PRO A 576 -17.15 43.59 29.37
N GLU A 577 -15.96 43.21 29.83
CA GLU A 577 -15.39 43.60 31.13
C GLU A 577 -13.86 43.37 31.27
N SER A 578 -13.12 42.97 30.23
CA SER A 578 -11.67 42.68 30.37
C SER A 578 -10.82 43.05 29.15
N ALA A 579 -10.59 44.35 28.93
CA ALA A 579 -9.65 44.83 27.92
C ALA A 579 -8.76 46.00 28.39
N SER A 580 -7.62 45.67 29.00
CA SER A 580 -6.38 46.48 29.05
C SER A 580 -5.27 45.57 29.58
N SER A 581 -4.09 45.34 29.00
CA SER A 581 -3.13 46.22 28.32
C SER A 581 -1.95 45.35 27.82
N ALA A 582 -1.23 45.75 26.76
CA ALA A 582 0.10 45.20 26.43
C ALA A 582 0.89 46.18 25.53
N PRO A 583 2.19 46.44 25.78
CA PRO A 583 3.08 47.13 24.86
C PRO A 583 4.14 46.19 24.24
N GLY A 584 4.48 46.44 22.97
CA GLY A 584 5.46 45.69 22.19
C GLY A 584 6.90 46.24 22.27
N ALA A 585 7.85 45.44 21.77
CA ALA A 585 9.22 45.88 21.52
C ALA A 585 9.86 45.10 20.36
N GLU A 586 10.31 45.82 19.33
CA GLU A 586 11.33 45.39 18.38
C GLU A 586 12.51 46.37 18.48
N ARG A 587 13.75 45.87 18.38
CA ARG A 587 14.87 46.59 17.72
C ARG A 587 16.09 45.69 17.43
N LYS A 588 16.55 45.78 16.18
CA LYS A 588 17.77 45.21 15.57
C LYS A 588 19.08 45.74 16.18
N PRO A 589 20.21 45.01 16.07
CA PRO A 589 21.53 45.49 16.47
C PRO A 589 22.27 46.23 15.35
N ARG A 590 23.10 47.22 15.71
CA ARG A 590 24.13 47.83 14.84
C ARG A 590 25.51 47.34 15.29
N GLY A 591 26.33 46.92 14.32
CA GLY A 591 27.69 46.44 14.53
C GLY A 591 28.74 47.54 14.59
N LEU A 592 29.91 47.18 15.11
CA LEU A 592 31.19 47.83 14.84
C LEU A 592 32.31 46.77 14.83
N ARG A 593 33.18 46.88 13.82
CA ARG A 593 34.24 45.92 13.45
C ARG A 593 35.48 46.03 14.33
N THR A 594 36.18 44.91 14.56
CA THR A 594 37.59 44.87 14.98
C THR A 594 38.36 43.67 14.42
N ARG A 595 39.52 43.98 13.80
CA ARG A 595 40.80 43.26 13.52
C ARG A 595 40.99 41.72 13.54
N THR A 596 40.02 40.87 13.85
CA THR A 596 40.18 39.39 13.85
C THR A 596 39.98 38.72 12.47
N GLY A 597 39.42 39.47 11.50
CA GLY A 597 39.01 38.92 10.20
C GLY A 597 40.12 38.43 9.27
N ALA A 598 41.37 38.88 9.43
CA ALA A 598 42.45 38.57 8.48
C ALA A 598 42.89 37.08 8.51
N PHE A 599 42.81 36.43 9.68
CA PHE A 599 43.12 35.00 9.81
C PHE A 599 41.98 34.12 9.27
N LEU A 600 40.72 34.49 9.57
CA LEU A 600 39.54 33.79 9.06
C LEU A 600 39.41 33.88 7.53
N THR A 601 39.84 34.99 6.92
CA THR A 601 39.86 35.10 5.44
C THR A 601 40.85 34.16 4.78
N LEU A 602 42.02 33.91 5.37
CA LEU A 602 43.01 32.98 4.79
C LEU A 602 42.53 31.53 4.84
N VAL A 603 41.91 31.13 5.96
CA VAL A 603 41.31 29.79 6.11
C VAL A 603 40.12 29.61 5.16
N SER A 604 39.29 30.65 5.02
CA SER A 604 38.13 30.62 4.10
C SER A 604 38.56 30.46 2.64
N VAL A 605 39.63 31.14 2.21
CA VAL A 605 40.18 31.01 0.85
C VAL A 605 40.70 29.60 0.57
N ALA A 606 41.37 28.97 1.55
CA ALA A 606 41.85 27.59 1.41
C ALA A 606 40.69 26.58 1.24
N ILE A 607 39.62 26.74 2.02
CA ILE A 607 38.42 25.88 1.95
C ILE A 607 37.68 26.07 0.62
N ILE A 608 37.52 27.32 0.17
CA ILE A 608 36.91 27.63 -1.13
C ILE A 608 37.72 26.97 -2.26
N LEU A 609 39.06 27.06 -2.21
CA LEU A 609 39.92 26.44 -3.22
C LEU A 609 39.75 24.90 -3.23
N SER A 610 39.76 24.24 -2.07
CA SER A 610 39.62 22.79 -2.00
C SER A 610 38.27 22.30 -2.51
N PHE A 611 37.17 22.96 -2.15
CA PHE A 611 35.83 22.57 -2.59
C PHE A 611 35.58 22.89 -4.06
N THR A 612 36.15 23.98 -4.58
CA THR A 612 36.09 24.28 -6.02
C THR A 612 36.87 23.23 -6.82
N VAL A 613 38.01 22.74 -6.31
CA VAL A 613 38.76 21.65 -6.95
C VAL A 613 37.97 20.33 -6.92
N MET A 614 37.33 20.01 -5.80
CA MET A 614 36.44 18.84 -5.70
C MET A 614 35.27 18.94 -6.69
N GLU A 615 34.62 20.10 -6.77
CA GLU A 615 33.50 20.35 -7.70
C GLU A 615 33.96 20.24 -9.16
N PHE A 616 35.19 20.69 -9.46
CA PHE A 616 35.77 20.55 -10.80
C PHE A 616 36.06 19.09 -11.16
N LEU A 617 36.50 18.28 -10.20
CA LEU A 617 36.69 16.84 -10.40
C LEU A 617 35.34 16.13 -10.60
N ASP A 618 34.30 16.52 -9.86
CA ASP A 618 32.95 15.97 -10.00
C ASP A 618 32.29 16.35 -11.34
N TYR A 619 32.47 17.60 -11.79
CA TYR A 619 32.04 18.06 -13.12
C TYR A 619 32.67 17.24 -14.29
N ARG A 620 33.89 16.72 -14.09
CA ARG A 620 34.57 15.87 -15.08
C ARG A 620 34.19 14.39 -14.96
N ARG A 621 33.49 13.98 -13.90
CA ARG A 621 33.05 12.61 -13.71
C ARG A 621 31.80 12.34 -14.56
N VAL A 622 31.73 11.15 -15.14
CA VAL A 622 30.52 10.64 -15.79
C VAL A 622 29.76 9.84 -14.76
N ASN A 623 28.51 10.21 -14.52
CA ASN A 623 27.62 9.51 -13.60
C ASN A 623 26.62 8.68 -14.42
N ILE A 624 26.19 7.54 -13.88
CA ILE A 624 25.18 6.69 -14.50
C ILE A 624 23.91 6.80 -13.67
N ASP A 625 22.92 7.52 -14.19
CA ASP A 625 21.61 7.65 -13.56
C ASP A 625 20.73 6.47 -13.95
N THR A 626 20.20 5.76 -12.96
CA THR A 626 19.30 4.63 -13.19
C THR A 626 17.87 5.06 -12.94
N SER A 627 17.03 4.91 -13.96
CA SER A 627 15.60 5.24 -13.89
C SER A 627 14.76 4.01 -14.22
N VAL A 628 13.58 3.94 -13.61
CA VAL A 628 12.64 2.83 -13.76
C VAL A 628 11.43 3.37 -14.49
N VAL A 629 11.18 2.86 -15.69
CA VAL A 629 10.10 3.31 -16.59
C VAL A 629 9.22 2.11 -16.92
N VAL A 630 7.97 2.34 -17.33
CA VAL A 630 7.12 1.26 -17.84
C VAL A 630 7.60 0.84 -19.22
N ASP A 631 7.82 -0.46 -19.42
CA ASP A 631 8.18 -1.00 -20.72
C ASP A 631 6.98 -0.93 -21.68
N ARG A 632 7.10 -0.11 -22.73
CA ARG A 632 6.06 0.11 -23.74
C ARG A 632 6.23 -0.78 -24.97
N SER A 633 7.31 -1.56 -25.07
CA SER A 633 7.55 -2.34 -26.28
C SER A 633 6.65 -3.57 -26.35
N ARG A 634 5.88 -3.69 -27.44
CA ARG A 634 4.92 -4.78 -27.69
C ARG A 634 5.32 -5.52 -28.96
N GLY A 635 5.27 -6.85 -28.93
CA GLY A 635 5.52 -7.70 -30.10
C GLY A 635 6.98 -7.92 -30.47
N GLU A 636 7.92 -7.52 -29.60
CA GLU A 636 9.35 -7.84 -29.76
C GLU A 636 9.61 -9.33 -29.48
N LYS A 637 10.69 -9.87 -30.07
CA LYS A 637 11.18 -11.20 -29.76
C LYS A 637 12.43 -11.11 -28.88
N LEU A 638 12.62 -12.12 -28.05
CA LEU A 638 13.78 -12.30 -27.19
C LEU A 638 14.58 -13.49 -27.71
N THR A 639 15.90 -13.41 -27.60
CA THR A 639 16.76 -14.57 -27.86
C THR A 639 17.31 -15.10 -26.54
N VAL A 640 17.04 -16.37 -26.26
CA VAL A 640 17.50 -17.08 -25.06
C VAL A 640 18.74 -17.87 -25.45
N HIS A 641 19.88 -17.54 -24.86
CA HIS A 641 21.11 -18.32 -24.96
C HIS A 641 21.18 -19.28 -23.78
N LEU A 642 21.43 -20.56 -24.03
CA LEU A 642 21.53 -21.57 -22.98
C LEU A 642 22.58 -22.63 -23.32
N ASN A 643 23.25 -23.13 -22.28
CA ASN A 643 24.17 -24.27 -22.35
C ASN A 643 24.04 -25.09 -21.07
N VAL A 644 23.43 -26.28 -21.19
CA VAL A 644 23.08 -27.13 -20.06
C VAL A 644 23.58 -28.56 -20.31
N THR A 645 24.38 -29.07 -19.39
CA THR A 645 24.93 -30.43 -19.43
C THR A 645 24.17 -31.36 -18.49
N TYR A 646 23.76 -32.52 -19.00
CA TYR A 646 23.12 -33.63 -18.29
C TYR A 646 24.05 -34.85 -18.28
N PRO A 647 24.75 -35.15 -17.17
CA PRO A 647 25.78 -36.20 -17.16
C PRO A 647 25.26 -37.64 -17.29
N ARG A 648 23.98 -37.89 -16.94
CA ARG A 648 23.39 -39.24 -16.87
C ARG A 648 22.12 -39.39 -17.71
N VAL A 649 21.95 -38.51 -18.70
CA VAL A 649 20.81 -38.53 -19.62
C VAL A 649 21.32 -38.52 -21.06
N PRO A 650 21.04 -39.56 -21.86
CA PRO A 650 21.43 -39.61 -23.26
C PRO A 650 20.73 -38.55 -24.12
N CYS A 651 21.41 -38.05 -25.16
CA CYS A 651 20.86 -36.99 -26.00
C CYS A 651 19.58 -37.37 -26.76
N TYR A 652 19.40 -38.65 -27.11
CA TYR A 652 18.19 -39.10 -27.82
C TYR A 652 16.93 -39.06 -26.95
N LEU A 653 17.08 -39.00 -25.63
CA LEU A 653 15.96 -38.95 -24.67
C LEU A 653 15.46 -37.51 -24.45
N LEU A 654 16.36 -36.53 -24.55
CA LEU A 654 16.06 -35.13 -24.25
C LEU A 654 15.40 -34.42 -25.45
N SER A 655 14.27 -33.78 -25.17
CA SER A 655 13.61 -32.83 -26.07
C SER A 655 13.62 -31.43 -25.46
N LEU A 656 13.72 -30.41 -26.31
CA LEU A 656 13.60 -29.01 -25.91
C LEU A 656 12.30 -28.44 -26.50
N ASP A 657 11.36 -28.12 -25.62
CA ASP A 657 10.06 -27.56 -25.99
C ASP A 657 9.93 -26.13 -25.45
N VAL A 658 9.27 -25.25 -26.21
CA VAL A 658 8.92 -23.90 -25.75
C VAL A 658 7.41 -23.74 -25.75
N VAL A 659 6.89 -23.22 -24.65
CA VAL A 659 5.47 -22.93 -24.46
C VAL A 659 5.30 -21.46 -24.09
N ASP A 660 4.42 -20.75 -24.78
CA ASP A 660 4.05 -19.38 -24.39
C ASP A 660 2.56 -19.25 -24.00
N ILE A 661 2.20 -18.14 -23.35
CA ILE A 661 0.81 -17.88 -22.93
C ILE A 661 -0.17 -17.67 -24.09
N SER A 662 0.32 -17.45 -25.31
CA SER A 662 -0.53 -17.35 -26.50
C SER A 662 -0.98 -18.74 -26.99
N GLY A 663 -0.45 -19.80 -26.40
CA GLY A 663 -0.67 -21.19 -26.81
C GLY A 663 0.23 -21.61 -27.96
N GLU A 664 1.22 -20.80 -28.35
CA GLU A 664 2.24 -21.19 -29.32
C GLU A 664 3.15 -22.24 -28.66
N LEU A 665 3.13 -23.45 -29.21
CA LEU A 665 3.92 -24.59 -28.77
C LEU A 665 4.92 -24.92 -29.89
N GLN A 666 6.19 -24.61 -29.65
CA GLN A 666 7.28 -25.02 -30.53
C GLN A 666 7.93 -26.28 -29.95
N HIS A 667 7.68 -27.41 -30.58
CA HIS A 667 8.14 -28.73 -30.14
C HIS A 667 9.48 -29.11 -30.77
N ASP A 668 10.35 -29.74 -29.98
CA ASP A 668 11.68 -30.26 -30.37
C ASP A 668 12.45 -29.31 -31.31
N ILE A 669 12.72 -28.10 -30.82
CA ILE A 669 13.43 -27.07 -31.58
C ILE A 669 14.84 -27.57 -31.92
N SER A 670 15.05 -27.98 -33.17
CA SER A 670 16.33 -28.47 -33.69
C SER A 670 17.11 -27.39 -34.45
N HIS A 671 16.41 -26.41 -35.02
CA HIS A 671 17.02 -25.27 -35.69
C HIS A 671 17.66 -24.33 -34.65
N ASN A 672 19.00 -24.33 -34.56
CA ASN A 672 19.85 -23.54 -33.64
C ASN A 672 20.13 -24.12 -32.24
N ILE A 673 19.80 -25.40 -32.02
CA ILE A 673 20.19 -26.15 -30.81
C ILE A 673 21.11 -27.31 -31.20
N VAL A 674 22.28 -27.39 -30.56
CA VAL A 674 23.25 -28.46 -30.75
C VAL A 674 23.23 -29.36 -29.52
N LYS A 675 22.80 -30.61 -29.72
CA LYS A 675 22.96 -31.70 -28.76
C LYS A 675 24.28 -32.40 -29.04
N THR A 676 25.17 -32.46 -28.04
CA THR A 676 26.49 -33.11 -28.12
C THR A 676 26.54 -34.27 -27.13
N ARG A 677 26.88 -35.47 -27.61
CA ARG A 677 26.96 -36.68 -26.77
C ARG A 677 28.21 -36.62 -25.88
N LEU A 678 28.05 -37.04 -24.63
CA LEU A 678 29.12 -37.07 -23.63
C LEU A 678 29.34 -38.51 -23.15
N THR A 679 30.59 -38.91 -22.97
CA THR A 679 30.93 -40.16 -22.30
C THR A 679 30.57 -40.11 -20.81
N GLU A 680 30.61 -41.25 -20.12
CA GLU A 680 30.42 -41.33 -18.66
C GLU A 680 31.41 -40.43 -17.87
N ALA A 681 32.58 -40.14 -18.44
CA ALA A 681 33.58 -39.23 -17.87
C ALA A 681 33.31 -37.74 -18.18
N GLY A 682 32.23 -37.42 -18.90
CA GLY A 682 31.85 -36.04 -19.28
C GLY A 682 32.63 -35.47 -20.46
N THR A 683 33.36 -36.29 -21.23
CA THR A 683 34.10 -35.85 -22.43
C THR A 683 33.23 -35.95 -23.68
N ALA A 684 33.31 -34.96 -24.57
CA ALA A 684 32.54 -34.97 -25.82
C ALA A 684 32.99 -36.09 -26.77
N VAL A 685 32.02 -36.83 -27.31
CA VAL A 685 32.28 -37.88 -28.30
C VAL A 685 32.56 -37.22 -29.67
N PRO A 686 33.70 -37.51 -30.34
CA PRO A 686 34.03 -36.92 -31.64
C PRO A 686 32.97 -37.23 -32.71
N GLY A 687 32.54 -36.23 -33.49
CA GLY A 687 31.56 -36.41 -34.58
C GLY A 687 30.08 -36.51 -34.15
N SER A 688 29.75 -36.22 -32.89
CA SER A 688 28.42 -36.41 -32.30
C SER A 688 27.48 -35.19 -32.36
N HIS A 689 27.75 -34.20 -33.22
CA HIS A 689 26.93 -32.98 -33.30
C HIS A 689 25.67 -33.21 -34.14
N THR A 690 24.50 -33.06 -33.52
CA THR A 690 23.20 -33.35 -34.18
C THR A 690 22.80 -32.29 -35.23
N ALA A 691 23.48 -31.14 -35.30
CA ALA A 691 23.12 -30.04 -36.21
C ALA A 691 23.65 -30.20 -37.66
N GLU A 692 24.56 -31.13 -37.92
CA GLU A 692 25.10 -31.43 -39.25
C GLU A 692 25.18 -32.94 -39.48
N LEU A 693 24.07 -33.64 -39.25
CA LEU A 693 23.95 -35.04 -39.62
C LEU A 693 23.17 -35.17 -40.92
N ARG A 694 23.90 -34.93 -42.02
CA ARG A 694 23.68 -35.73 -43.23
C ARG A 694 24.14 -37.15 -42.86
N ASN A 695 23.23 -37.88 -42.22
CA ASN A 695 23.50 -39.11 -41.48
C ASN A 695 24.10 -40.18 -42.40
N ASP A 696 24.88 -41.09 -41.82
CA ASP A 696 25.24 -42.36 -42.47
C ASP A 696 24.00 -43.20 -42.90
N ILE A 697 22.81 -42.81 -42.41
CA ILE A 697 21.46 -43.26 -42.82
C ILE A 697 21.13 -42.84 -44.26
N ASP A 698 21.56 -41.66 -44.74
CA ASP A 698 21.39 -41.27 -46.15
C ASP A 698 22.29 -42.12 -47.06
N LYS A 699 23.50 -42.49 -46.60
CA LYS A 699 24.39 -43.41 -47.32
C LYS A 699 23.84 -44.85 -47.35
N LEU A 700 23.11 -45.28 -46.33
CA LEU A 700 22.40 -46.57 -46.28
C LEU A 700 21.11 -46.54 -47.12
N ASN A 701 20.39 -45.43 -47.15
CA ASN A 701 19.22 -45.24 -48.00
C ASN A 701 19.59 -45.14 -49.49
N GLU A 702 20.78 -44.63 -49.84
CA GLU A 702 21.33 -44.69 -51.21
C GLU A 702 21.75 -46.12 -51.62
N GLN A 703 21.99 -47.03 -50.67
CA GLN A 703 22.29 -48.45 -50.94
C GLN A 703 21.03 -49.32 -51.07
N ARG A 704 19.85 -48.84 -50.66
CA ARG A 704 18.58 -49.56 -50.80
C ARG A 704 18.07 -49.44 -52.25
N ALA A 705 17.62 -50.57 -52.82
CA ALA A 705 17.23 -50.66 -54.23
C ALA A 705 16.13 -49.63 -54.59
N ALA A 706 16.25 -49.03 -55.79
CA ALA A 706 15.27 -48.08 -56.31
C ALA A 706 13.86 -48.71 -56.34
N GLY A 707 13.01 -48.31 -55.38
CA GLY A 707 11.65 -48.83 -55.20
C GLY A 707 11.32 -49.42 -53.82
N TYR A 708 12.25 -49.41 -52.85
CA TYR A 708 11.94 -49.82 -51.47
C TYR A 708 10.97 -48.85 -50.77
N CYS A 709 9.82 -49.36 -50.32
CA CYS A 709 8.82 -48.64 -49.56
C CYS A 709 8.50 -49.46 -48.29
N GLY A 710 9.10 -49.08 -47.16
CA GLY A 710 8.90 -49.77 -45.90
C GLY A 710 7.51 -49.53 -45.31
N SER A 711 6.94 -50.56 -44.67
CA SER A 711 5.66 -50.46 -43.96
C SER A 711 5.79 -49.57 -42.73
N CYS A 712 4.81 -48.69 -42.52
CA CYS A 712 4.69 -47.88 -41.30
C CYS A 712 3.95 -48.63 -40.17
N TYR A 713 3.69 -49.94 -40.30
CA TYR A 713 3.08 -50.82 -39.29
C TYR A 713 1.79 -50.26 -38.65
N GLY A 714 0.97 -49.58 -39.45
CA GLY A 714 -0.28 -48.97 -39.01
C GLY A 714 -0.16 -47.58 -38.40
N GLY A 715 1.05 -47.00 -38.27
CA GLY A 715 1.26 -45.59 -37.96
C GLY A 715 0.81 -44.65 -39.09
N GLU A 716 0.76 -43.35 -38.83
CA GLU A 716 0.38 -42.35 -39.83
C GLU A 716 1.59 -42.04 -40.75
N PRO A 717 1.56 -42.42 -42.03
CA PRO A 717 2.73 -42.32 -42.91
C PRO A 717 3.09 -40.85 -43.23
N PRO A 718 4.37 -40.53 -43.52
CA PRO A 718 4.77 -39.21 -44.02
C PRO A 718 4.17 -38.91 -45.40
N GLU A 719 4.31 -37.69 -45.92
CA GLU A 719 3.77 -37.31 -47.24
C GLU A 719 4.28 -38.19 -48.40
N SER A 720 5.44 -38.82 -48.24
CA SER A 720 6.01 -39.81 -49.17
C SER A 720 5.34 -41.19 -49.13
N GLY A 721 4.44 -41.44 -48.17
CA GLY A 721 3.67 -42.68 -48.04
C GLY A 721 4.44 -43.90 -47.51
N CYS A 722 5.77 -43.83 -47.42
CA CYS A 722 6.65 -44.95 -47.07
C CYS A 722 7.50 -44.63 -45.84
N CYS A 723 7.64 -45.60 -44.92
CA CYS A 723 8.53 -45.49 -43.75
C CYS A 723 9.80 -46.30 -44.00
N ASN A 724 10.82 -45.64 -44.55
CA ASN A 724 12.03 -46.33 -45.00
C ASN A 724 13.08 -46.50 -43.89
N SER A 725 13.08 -45.69 -42.83
CA SER A 725 13.99 -45.85 -41.69
C SER A 725 13.25 -46.26 -40.42
N CYS A 726 13.98 -46.79 -39.43
CA CYS A 726 13.43 -47.05 -38.10
C CYS A 726 12.85 -45.76 -37.49
N ASP A 727 13.52 -44.63 -37.73
CA ASP A 727 13.08 -43.32 -37.27
C ASP A 727 11.76 -42.86 -37.94
N ALA A 728 11.61 -43.10 -39.25
CA ALA A 728 10.37 -42.79 -39.96
C ALA A 728 9.17 -43.60 -39.44
N VAL A 729 9.37 -44.87 -39.04
CA VAL A 729 8.33 -45.69 -38.40
C VAL A 729 8.00 -45.14 -37.01
N ARG A 730 9.00 -44.72 -36.24
CA ARG A 730 8.84 -44.09 -34.91
C ARG A 730 8.04 -42.79 -34.99
N GLU A 731 8.34 -41.92 -35.95
CA GLU A 731 7.60 -40.68 -36.18
C GLU A 731 6.15 -40.97 -36.61
N ALA A 732 5.92 -41.98 -37.45
CA ALA A 732 4.58 -42.38 -37.86
C ALA A 732 3.71 -42.89 -36.69
N TYR A 733 4.31 -43.63 -35.75
CA TYR A 733 3.64 -44.05 -34.52
C TYR A 733 3.35 -42.86 -33.60
N THR A 734 4.31 -41.93 -33.50
CA THR A 734 4.19 -40.72 -32.66
C THR A 734 3.08 -39.80 -33.16
N ARG A 735 2.97 -39.58 -34.48
CA ARG A 735 1.87 -38.79 -35.10
C ARG A 735 0.49 -39.38 -34.81
N LYS A 736 0.40 -40.71 -34.73
CA LYS A 736 -0.81 -41.44 -34.36
C LYS A 736 -1.05 -41.54 -32.85
N GLY A 737 -0.13 -41.03 -32.02
CA GLY A 737 -0.21 -41.09 -30.56
C GLY A 737 0.03 -42.49 -29.96
N TRP A 738 0.71 -43.37 -30.70
CA TRP A 738 1.07 -44.72 -30.25
C TRP A 738 2.46 -44.74 -29.61
N SER A 739 2.64 -45.55 -28.57
CA SER A 739 3.96 -45.77 -27.97
C SER A 739 4.79 -46.71 -28.84
N PHE A 740 6.07 -46.38 -29.01
CA PHE A 740 7.02 -47.22 -29.71
C PHE A 740 7.53 -48.31 -28.76
N GLY A 741 6.88 -49.49 -28.77
CA GLY A 741 7.00 -50.53 -27.73
C GLY A 741 7.77 -51.82 -28.07
N ASN A 742 8.07 -52.12 -29.35
CA ASN A 742 8.86 -53.31 -29.71
C ASN A 742 9.68 -53.10 -31.02
N PRO A 743 10.91 -52.56 -30.96
CA PRO A 743 11.74 -52.27 -32.12
C PRO A 743 12.22 -53.55 -32.81
N SER A 744 12.35 -54.65 -32.04
CA SER A 744 12.74 -55.96 -32.56
C SER A 744 11.71 -56.62 -33.48
N SER A 745 10.49 -56.06 -33.55
CA SER A 745 9.42 -56.51 -34.45
C SER A 745 9.35 -55.71 -35.76
N ILE A 746 10.19 -54.67 -35.90
CA ILE A 746 10.21 -53.74 -37.02
C ILE A 746 11.49 -54.00 -37.82
N GLU A 747 11.33 -54.39 -39.08
CA GLU A 747 12.43 -54.79 -39.97
C GLU A 747 13.48 -53.70 -40.09
N GLN A 748 13.05 -52.45 -40.31
CA GLN A 748 13.92 -51.28 -40.43
C GLN A 748 14.78 -51.06 -39.18
N CYS A 749 14.26 -51.38 -37.98
CA CYS A 749 14.98 -51.18 -36.72
C CYS A 749 15.97 -52.31 -36.39
N VAL A 750 15.67 -53.53 -36.84
CA VAL A 750 16.57 -54.69 -36.69
C VAL A 750 17.76 -54.55 -37.63
N GLU A 751 17.52 -54.12 -38.87
CA GLU A 751 18.59 -53.89 -39.86
C GLU A 751 19.50 -52.71 -39.48
N GLU A 752 18.93 -51.66 -38.89
CA GLU A 752 19.67 -50.48 -38.45
C GLU A 752 20.36 -50.67 -37.09
N HIS A 753 20.32 -51.88 -36.50
CA HIS A 753 20.87 -52.18 -35.17
C HIS A 753 20.41 -51.17 -34.08
N TRP A 754 19.19 -50.67 -34.20
CA TRP A 754 18.68 -49.56 -33.40
C TRP A 754 18.71 -49.88 -31.89
N SER A 755 18.28 -51.10 -31.52
CA SER A 755 18.27 -51.56 -30.13
C SER A 755 19.67 -51.71 -29.52
N ASP A 756 20.69 -51.94 -30.34
CA ASP A 756 22.08 -52.08 -29.89
C ASP A 756 22.70 -50.69 -29.69
N HIS A 757 22.46 -49.77 -30.63
CA HIS A 757 22.89 -48.37 -30.50
C HIS A 757 22.29 -47.63 -29.30
N ILE A 758 21.03 -47.91 -28.95
CA ILE A 758 20.39 -47.33 -27.77
C ILE A 758 20.99 -47.89 -26.46
N ARG A 759 21.35 -49.18 -26.43
CA ARG A 759 22.01 -49.81 -25.27
C ARG A 759 23.43 -49.30 -25.07
N GLU A 760 24.19 -49.13 -26.15
CA GLU A 760 25.53 -48.53 -26.11
C GLU A 760 25.51 -47.08 -25.61
N GLN A 761 24.44 -46.34 -25.90
CA GLN A 761 24.25 -44.95 -25.49
C GLN A 761 23.61 -44.79 -24.10
N ALA A 762 23.23 -45.88 -23.43
CA ALA A 762 22.46 -45.82 -22.19
C ALA A 762 23.24 -45.22 -21.00
N SER A 763 24.57 -45.33 -20.97
CA SER A 763 25.42 -44.74 -19.92
C SER A 763 25.99 -43.37 -20.29
N GLU A 764 25.58 -42.80 -21.43
CA GLU A 764 26.06 -41.51 -21.91
C GLU A 764 25.32 -40.31 -21.29
N GLY A 765 25.99 -39.16 -21.31
CA GLY A 765 25.41 -37.86 -21.00
C GLY A 765 25.14 -37.03 -22.26
N CYS A 766 24.51 -35.88 -22.07
CA CYS A 766 24.21 -34.94 -23.14
C CYS A 766 24.52 -33.50 -22.76
N ASN A 767 25.15 -32.76 -23.66
CA ASN A 767 25.20 -31.31 -23.58
C ASN A 767 24.23 -30.67 -24.58
N VAL A 768 23.34 -29.82 -24.09
CA VAL A 768 22.37 -29.06 -24.90
C VAL A 768 22.80 -27.60 -24.91
N ALA A 769 23.28 -27.11 -26.05
CA ALA A 769 23.76 -25.74 -26.19
C ALA A 769 23.20 -25.09 -27.46
N GLY A 770 22.79 -23.83 -27.35
CA GLY A 770 22.37 -23.04 -28.51
C GLY A 770 21.54 -21.82 -28.13
N LEU A 771 20.77 -21.33 -29.10
CA LEU A 771 19.91 -20.16 -28.94
C LEU A 771 18.49 -20.45 -29.39
N VAL A 772 17.52 -19.91 -28.64
CA VAL A 772 16.09 -20.10 -28.89
C VAL A 772 15.43 -18.73 -28.99
N ARG A 773 14.71 -18.48 -30.09
CA ARG A 773 14.01 -17.22 -30.29
C ARG A 773 12.57 -17.34 -29.81
N VAL A 774 12.20 -16.55 -28.80
CA VAL A 774 10.89 -16.61 -28.14
C VAL A 774 10.18 -15.27 -28.22
N ASN A 775 8.85 -15.27 -28.09
CA ASN A 775 8.07 -14.04 -28.00
C ASN A 775 8.35 -13.35 -26.64
N LYS A 776 8.40 -12.02 -26.60
CA LYS A 776 8.53 -11.24 -25.34
C LYS A 776 7.20 -11.24 -24.55
N VAL A 777 6.78 -12.42 -24.13
CA VAL A 777 5.59 -12.68 -23.31
C VAL A 777 5.94 -13.70 -22.24
N ILE A 778 5.02 -13.99 -21.33
CA ILE A 778 5.21 -15.04 -20.33
C ILE A 778 5.30 -16.39 -21.07
N GLY A 779 6.30 -17.21 -20.72
CA GLY A 779 6.52 -18.50 -21.34
C GLY A 779 7.41 -19.41 -20.52
N SER A 780 7.68 -20.60 -21.06
CA SER A 780 8.54 -21.59 -20.42
C SER A 780 9.33 -22.40 -21.44
N VAL A 781 10.60 -22.67 -21.12
CA VAL A 781 11.47 -23.57 -21.89
C VAL A 781 11.63 -24.85 -21.11
N HIS A 782 11.23 -25.97 -21.70
CA HIS A 782 11.22 -27.29 -21.06
C HIS A 782 12.32 -28.15 -21.67
N ILE A 783 13.12 -28.79 -20.82
CA ILE A 783 14.04 -29.86 -21.22
C ILE A 783 13.58 -31.13 -20.49
N SER A 784 12.89 -32.01 -21.23
CA SER A 784 12.21 -33.20 -20.68
C SER A 784 12.27 -34.38 -21.65
N PRO A 785 11.90 -35.61 -21.22
CA PRO A 785 11.74 -36.75 -22.12
C PRO A 785 10.78 -36.47 -23.29
N GLY A 786 11.20 -36.77 -24.51
CA GLY A 786 10.40 -36.56 -25.73
C GLY A 786 9.08 -37.35 -25.78
N ARG A 787 8.13 -36.88 -26.61
CA ARG A 787 6.78 -37.46 -26.75
C ARG A 787 6.74 -38.94 -27.12
N SER A 788 7.72 -39.45 -27.87
CA SER A 788 7.83 -40.88 -28.22
C SER A 788 8.04 -41.81 -27.00
N PHE A 789 8.33 -41.22 -25.84
CA PHE A 789 8.49 -41.91 -24.55
C PHE A 789 7.32 -41.63 -23.57
N GLN A 790 6.25 -40.98 -24.01
CA GLN A 790 5.05 -40.69 -23.22
C GLN A 790 3.92 -41.68 -23.58
N SER A 791 3.33 -42.36 -22.60
CA SER A 791 2.20 -43.28 -22.83
C SER A 791 0.85 -42.54 -22.79
N ALA A 792 -0.02 -42.77 -23.77
CA ALA A 792 -1.32 -42.09 -23.89
C ALA A 792 -2.33 -42.43 -22.79
N GLN A 793 -2.10 -43.48 -21.99
CA GLN A 793 -3.09 -44.05 -21.06
C GLN A 793 -2.71 -44.03 -19.58
N SER A 794 -1.49 -43.62 -19.22
CA SER A 794 -1.06 -43.57 -17.82
C SER A 794 -0.17 -42.35 -17.59
N GLN A 795 -0.58 -41.49 -16.65
CA GLN A 795 0.13 -40.27 -16.22
C GLN A 795 1.42 -40.56 -15.42
N PHE A 796 2.10 -41.67 -15.71
CA PHE A 796 3.41 -42.00 -15.17
C PHE A 796 4.45 -41.94 -16.29
N TYR A 797 5.50 -41.15 -16.09
CA TYR A 797 6.67 -41.13 -16.97
C TYR A 797 7.47 -42.41 -16.74
N GLU A 798 7.07 -43.52 -17.34
CA GLU A 798 7.91 -44.72 -17.37
C GLU A 798 9.06 -44.43 -18.36
N LEU A 799 10.17 -43.90 -17.84
CA LEU A 799 11.42 -43.69 -18.56
C LEU A 799 11.87 -45.04 -19.14
N VAL A 800 11.44 -45.30 -20.38
CA VAL A 800 11.88 -46.35 -21.31
C VAL A 800 11.65 -47.81 -20.82
N PRO A 801 10.70 -48.56 -21.43
CA PRO A 801 10.55 -50.01 -21.18
C PRO A 801 11.79 -50.85 -21.50
N TYR A 802 12.67 -50.38 -22.39
CA TYR A 802 13.84 -51.12 -22.90
C TYR A 802 15.10 -51.04 -22.04
N LEU A 803 15.11 -50.18 -21.01
CA LEU A 803 16.23 -50.02 -20.07
C LEU A 803 15.88 -50.53 -18.66
N LYS A 804 14.72 -51.19 -18.54
CA LYS A 804 14.14 -51.68 -17.29
C LYS A 804 15.01 -52.73 -16.60
N ASP A 805 15.81 -53.46 -17.38
CA ASP A 805 16.66 -54.57 -16.94
C ASP A 805 18.13 -54.19 -16.73
N ASP A 806 18.56 -52.97 -17.11
CA ASP A 806 19.98 -52.59 -17.22
C ASP A 806 20.60 -52.02 -15.94
N GLY A 807 19.82 -51.86 -14.85
CA GLY A 807 20.32 -51.36 -13.56
C GLY A 807 20.82 -49.90 -13.54
N ASN A 808 20.90 -49.22 -14.69
CA ASN A 808 21.32 -47.83 -14.82
C ASN A 808 20.22 -46.87 -14.38
N ARG A 809 20.53 -46.05 -13.37
CA ARG A 809 19.63 -45.00 -12.87
C ARG A 809 19.89 -43.70 -13.60
N HIS A 810 19.04 -43.36 -14.56
CA HIS A 810 19.00 -42.01 -15.13
C HIS A 810 18.49 -41.03 -14.08
N ASP A 811 19.10 -39.85 -14.02
CA ASP A 811 18.54 -38.71 -13.30
C ASP A 811 18.81 -37.41 -14.03
N PHE A 812 17.94 -36.43 -13.78
CA PHE A 812 17.99 -35.10 -14.38
C PHE A 812 18.96 -34.17 -13.65
N SER A 813 20.00 -34.71 -13.02
CA SER A 813 21.10 -33.89 -12.50
C SER A 813 21.73 -33.13 -13.67
N HIS A 814 21.95 -31.83 -13.50
CA HIS A 814 22.42 -30.99 -14.59
C HIS A 814 23.30 -29.85 -14.10
N THR A 815 24.11 -29.33 -15.02
CA THR A 815 24.96 -28.15 -14.82
C THR A 815 24.59 -27.12 -15.88
N ILE A 816 24.14 -25.96 -15.44
CA ILE A 816 23.85 -24.80 -16.28
C ILE A 816 25.16 -24.02 -16.39
N HIS A 817 25.80 -24.05 -17.55
CA HIS A 817 27.04 -23.30 -17.77
C HIS A 817 26.76 -21.81 -17.89
N TYR A 818 25.78 -21.46 -18.72
CA TYR A 818 25.27 -20.11 -18.84
C TYR A 818 23.82 -20.12 -19.33
N MET A 819 23.07 -19.11 -18.91
CA MET A 819 21.77 -18.79 -19.49
C MET A 819 21.54 -17.28 -19.44
N TYR A 820 21.20 -16.67 -20.58
CA TYR A 820 20.93 -15.22 -20.61
C TYR A 820 20.00 -14.85 -21.77
N PHE A 821 19.40 -13.68 -21.63
CA PHE A 821 18.47 -13.10 -22.60
C PHE A 821 19.15 -11.95 -23.33
N THR A 822 19.04 -11.93 -24.65
CA THR A 822 19.51 -10.84 -25.51
C THR A 822 18.36 -10.23 -26.29
N ALA A 823 18.49 -8.93 -26.58
CA ALA A 823 17.59 -8.22 -27.47
C ALA A 823 18.02 -8.44 -28.92
N ASP A 824 17.09 -8.33 -29.88
CA ASP A 824 17.41 -8.40 -31.32
C ASP A 824 18.47 -7.34 -31.74
N ASP A 825 18.56 -6.22 -31.00
CA ASP A 825 19.56 -5.16 -31.20
C ASP A 825 21.01 -5.57 -30.88
N GLU A 826 21.22 -6.56 -30.01
CA GLU A 826 22.56 -7.03 -29.63
C GLU A 826 23.19 -7.96 -30.68
N ALA A 827 22.49 -8.23 -31.79
CA ALA A 827 23.07 -8.90 -32.96
C ALA A 827 24.15 -8.05 -33.66
N ASP A 828 24.15 -6.73 -33.48
CA ASP A 828 25.19 -5.83 -33.95
C ASP A 828 26.40 -5.86 -32.99
N ALA A 829 27.55 -6.31 -33.50
CA ALA A 829 28.80 -6.42 -32.73
C ALA A 829 29.22 -5.10 -32.04
N SER A 830 28.88 -3.95 -32.64
CA SER A 830 29.18 -2.64 -32.04
C SER A 830 28.31 -2.32 -30.81
N LYS A 831 27.02 -2.70 -30.84
CA LYS A 831 26.09 -2.52 -29.72
C LYS A 831 26.34 -3.53 -28.61
N ALA A 832 26.70 -4.76 -28.96
CA ALA A 832 27.06 -5.80 -28.00
C ALA A 832 28.29 -5.41 -27.14
N GLN A 833 29.30 -4.79 -27.76
CA GLN A 833 30.49 -4.33 -27.02
C GLN A 833 30.17 -3.19 -26.04
N VAL A 834 29.29 -2.26 -26.42
CA VAL A 834 28.82 -1.18 -25.54
C VAL A 834 27.99 -1.72 -24.38
N SER A 835 27.08 -2.67 -24.65
CA SER A 835 26.29 -3.36 -23.62
C SER A 835 27.20 -4.03 -22.58
N LYS A 836 28.26 -4.71 -23.05
CA LYS A 836 29.23 -5.38 -22.18
C LYS A 836 30.02 -4.40 -21.31
N GLU A 837 30.55 -3.32 -21.87
CA GLU A 837 31.30 -2.31 -21.11
C GLU A 837 30.43 -1.63 -20.04
N MET A 838 29.18 -1.31 -20.39
CA MET A 838 28.22 -0.73 -19.45
C MET A 838 27.85 -1.68 -18.32
N ARG A 839 27.65 -2.97 -18.63
CA ARG A 839 27.39 -4.02 -17.62
C ARG A 839 28.57 -4.20 -16.67
N GLU A 840 29.81 -4.14 -17.16
CA GLU A 840 31.03 -4.22 -16.33
C GLU A 840 31.16 -3.00 -15.39
N ARG A 841 30.92 -1.78 -15.89
CA ARG A 841 30.94 -0.55 -15.07
C ARG A 841 29.89 -0.55 -13.96
N LEU A 842 28.74 -1.19 -14.20
CA LEU A 842 27.63 -1.32 -13.25
C LEU A 842 27.75 -2.55 -12.33
N GLY A 843 28.75 -3.42 -12.54
CA GLY A 843 28.94 -4.64 -11.74
C GLY A 843 27.90 -5.74 -11.97
N ILE A 844 27.18 -5.72 -13.10
CA ILE A 844 26.08 -6.64 -13.45
C ILE A 844 26.48 -7.65 -14.55
N TYR A 845 27.74 -8.05 -14.58
CA TYR A 845 28.30 -8.88 -15.65
C TYR A 845 28.04 -10.39 -15.50
N GLN A 846 27.64 -10.86 -14.32
CA GLN A 846 27.33 -12.27 -14.06
C GLN A 846 25.83 -12.52 -14.09
N ASN A 847 25.39 -13.55 -14.81
CA ASN A 847 23.99 -13.94 -14.81
C ASN A 847 23.70 -14.88 -13.62
N PRO A 848 22.50 -14.82 -13.01
CA PRO A 848 22.22 -15.60 -11.80
C PRO A 848 22.24 -17.13 -11.94
N LEU A 849 22.14 -17.68 -13.16
CA LEU A 849 22.21 -19.13 -13.41
C LEU A 849 23.58 -19.61 -13.90
N ASP A 850 24.56 -18.71 -14.04
CA ASP A 850 25.88 -19.10 -14.53
C ASP A 850 26.55 -20.08 -13.54
N ALA A 851 27.04 -21.21 -14.07
CA ALA A 851 27.61 -22.32 -13.31
C ALA A 851 26.71 -22.98 -12.23
N HIS A 852 25.38 -22.84 -12.33
CA HIS A 852 24.45 -23.46 -11.38
C HIS A 852 24.36 -24.98 -11.56
N MET A 853 24.25 -25.74 -10.47
CA MET A 853 24.16 -27.21 -10.49
C MET A 853 22.94 -27.71 -9.71
N GLY A 854 22.06 -28.46 -10.39
CA GLY A 854 20.98 -29.24 -9.76
C GLY A 854 21.39 -30.70 -9.65
N ARG A 855 21.29 -31.30 -8.46
CA ARG A 855 21.70 -32.70 -8.22
C ARG A 855 20.58 -33.51 -7.61
N THR A 856 20.35 -34.70 -8.16
CA THR A 856 19.40 -35.68 -7.62
C THR A 856 19.86 -37.09 -7.90
N SER A 857 19.39 -38.05 -7.09
CA SER A 857 19.62 -39.49 -7.28
C SER A 857 18.36 -40.22 -7.73
N LYS A 858 17.26 -39.48 -7.95
CA LYS A 858 15.94 -39.99 -8.31
C LYS A 858 15.64 -39.70 -9.79
N ALA A 859 15.14 -40.72 -10.49
CA ALA A 859 14.80 -40.61 -11.91
C ALA A 859 13.56 -39.73 -12.17
N GLN A 860 12.61 -39.73 -11.23
CA GLN A 860 11.37 -38.96 -11.30
C GLN A 860 11.52 -37.66 -10.49
N TYR A 861 12.30 -36.72 -11.01
CA TYR A 861 12.60 -35.47 -10.33
C TYR A 861 12.41 -34.28 -11.27
N MET A 862 11.81 -33.21 -10.76
CA MET A 862 11.47 -32.01 -11.51
C MET A 862 12.22 -30.80 -10.94
N PHE A 863 13.01 -30.14 -11.77
CA PHE A 863 13.68 -28.87 -11.47
C PHE A 863 12.94 -27.73 -12.16
N GLN A 864 12.44 -26.77 -11.41
CA GLN A 864 11.76 -25.58 -11.94
C GLN A 864 12.53 -24.32 -11.57
N TYR A 865 12.98 -23.58 -12.57
CA TYR A 865 13.58 -22.26 -12.44
C TYR A 865 12.57 -21.22 -12.90
N PHE A 866 12.17 -20.32 -12.01
CA PHE A 866 11.34 -19.17 -12.31
C PHE A 866 12.23 -17.95 -12.51
N LEU A 867 12.22 -17.41 -13.72
CA LEU A 867 13.05 -16.34 -14.25
C LEU A 867 12.19 -15.08 -14.39
N LYS A 868 12.47 -14.04 -13.62
CA LYS A 868 11.81 -12.75 -13.81
C LYS A 868 12.70 -11.86 -14.66
N VAL A 869 12.34 -11.67 -15.92
CA VAL A 869 13.12 -10.95 -16.93
C VAL A 869 12.73 -9.47 -16.91
N VAL A 870 13.70 -8.57 -16.83
CA VAL A 870 13.54 -7.12 -16.77
C VAL A 870 14.26 -6.49 -17.96
N SER A 871 13.53 -5.68 -18.73
CA SER A 871 14.13 -4.94 -19.84
C SER A 871 15.08 -3.88 -19.33
N THR A 872 16.23 -3.73 -19.97
CA THR A 872 17.29 -2.78 -19.59
C THR A 872 17.71 -1.98 -20.82
N GLN A 873 17.85 -0.66 -20.67
CA GLN A 873 18.34 0.23 -21.71
C GLN A 873 19.58 0.98 -21.26
N PHE A 874 20.61 1.00 -22.09
CA PHE A 874 21.80 1.81 -21.89
C PHE A 874 21.78 3.01 -22.83
N HIS A 875 21.81 4.21 -22.28
CA HIS A 875 21.90 5.49 -23.00
C HIS A 875 23.30 6.07 -22.78
N THR A 876 24.12 6.10 -23.82
CA THR A 876 25.48 6.67 -23.74
C THR A 876 25.48 8.18 -23.92
N LEU A 877 26.56 8.86 -23.50
CA LEU A 877 26.75 10.30 -23.75
C LEU A 877 26.74 10.67 -25.24
N ASP A 878 27.11 9.74 -26.11
CA ASP A 878 27.10 9.89 -27.57
C ASP A 878 25.69 9.78 -28.19
N GLY A 879 24.65 9.59 -27.37
CA GLY A 879 23.26 9.46 -27.81
C GLY A 879 22.90 8.09 -28.38
N ARG A 880 23.72 7.05 -28.16
CA ARG A 880 23.40 5.68 -28.57
C ARG A 880 22.51 5.03 -27.53
N ILE A 881 21.50 4.28 -28.01
CA ILE A 881 20.58 3.51 -27.17
C ILE A 881 20.81 2.03 -27.47
N VAL A 882 21.09 1.25 -26.43
CA VAL A 882 21.29 -0.20 -26.51
C VAL A 882 20.28 -0.90 -25.62
N ASN A 883 19.44 -1.74 -26.22
CA ASN A 883 18.47 -2.58 -25.52
C ASN A 883 19.14 -3.87 -25.05
N SER A 884 18.82 -4.29 -23.84
CA SER A 884 19.42 -5.44 -23.19
C SER A 884 18.46 -6.01 -22.14
N HIS A 885 18.71 -7.22 -21.63
CA HIS A 885 17.84 -7.85 -20.64
C HIS A 885 18.62 -8.39 -19.45
N GLN A 886 18.02 -8.22 -18.27
CA GLN A 886 18.50 -8.79 -17.01
C GLN A 886 17.41 -9.72 -16.46
N TYR A 887 17.77 -10.63 -15.57
CA TYR A 887 16.77 -11.47 -14.93
C TYR A 887 17.16 -11.85 -13.50
N SER A 888 16.17 -12.21 -12.69
CA SER A 888 16.37 -12.80 -11.37
C SER A 888 15.77 -14.21 -11.33
N VAL A 889 16.33 -15.10 -10.50
CA VAL A 889 15.93 -16.52 -10.44
C VAL A 889 15.39 -16.87 -9.07
N THR A 890 14.31 -17.65 -9.04
CA THR A 890 13.92 -18.51 -7.91
C THR A 890 13.81 -19.95 -8.40
N HIS A 891 14.32 -20.92 -7.64
CA HIS A 891 14.26 -22.33 -8.03
C HIS A 891 13.31 -23.10 -7.10
N PHE A 892 12.66 -24.12 -7.64
CA PHE A 892 11.79 -25.04 -6.94
C PHE A 892 12.07 -26.46 -7.44
N GLU A 893 12.20 -27.39 -6.51
CA GLU A 893 12.54 -28.78 -6.80
C GLU A 893 11.45 -29.70 -6.27
N ARG A 894 11.07 -30.71 -7.05
CA ARG A 894 10.00 -31.64 -6.68
C ARG A 894 10.36 -33.06 -7.02
N ASP A 895 10.27 -33.93 -6.02
CA ASP A 895 10.27 -35.37 -6.19
C ASP A 895 8.89 -35.86 -6.63
N LEU A 896 8.82 -36.57 -7.75
CA LEU A 896 7.58 -37.09 -8.33
C LEU A 896 7.33 -38.56 -7.95
N THR A 897 8.25 -39.22 -7.21
CA THR A 897 8.10 -40.63 -6.80
C THR A 897 6.98 -40.87 -5.78
N THR A 898 6.58 -39.86 -5.00
CA THR A 898 5.60 -39.98 -3.89
C THR A 898 4.15 -39.69 -4.27
N GLY A 899 3.86 -39.38 -5.54
CA GLY A 899 2.47 -39.16 -6.02
C GLY A 899 1.77 -37.93 -5.41
N GLN A 900 0.43 -37.96 -5.34
CA GLN A 900 -0.42 -36.85 -4.85
C GLN A 900 -0.45 -36.68 -3.32
N ALA A 901 0.20 -37.57 -2.54
CA ALA A 901 0.15 -37.59 -1.09
C ALA A 901 1.55 -37.80 -0.49
N GLY A 902 2.24 -36.69 -0.24
CA GLY A 902 3.45 -36.68 0.59
C GLY A 902 3.13 -36.09 1.96
N ASN A 903 3.52 -36.78 3.04
CA ASN A 903 3.63 -36.17 4.36
C ASN A 903 5.04 -35.58 4.50
N THR A 904 5.15 -34.32 4.91
CA THR A 904 6.39 -33.80 5.51
C THR A 904 6.59 -34.43 6.89
N GLU A 905 7.80 -34.38 7.44
CA GLU A 905 8.11 -34.85 8.81
C GLU A 905 7.25 -34.16 9.91
N GLU A 906 6.52 -33.11 9.53
CA GLU A 906 5.60 -32.32 10.36
C GLU A 906 4.11 -32.73 10.24
N GLY A 907 3.79 -33.77 9.45
CA GLY A 907 2.45 -34.38 9.42
C GLY A 907 1.36 -33.59 8.68
N ILE A 908 1.72 -32.62 7.82
CA ILE A 908 0.76 -31.87 7.01
C ILE A 908 0.58 -32.57 5.65
N GLN A 909 -0.65 -33.02 5.35
CA GLN A 909 -1.02 -33.53 4.01
C GLN A 909 -1.11 -32.37 3.02
N ILE A 910 -0.19 -32.33 2.05
CA ILE A 910 -0.28 -31.39 0.93
C ILE A 910 -0.87 -32.12 -0.28
N GLN A 911 -2.11 -31.79 -0.63
CA GLN A 911 -2.77 -32.31 -1.83
C GLN A 911 -2.38 -31.45 -3.04
N HIS A 912 -1.53 -31.97 -3.93
CA HIS A 912 -1.10 -31.25 -5.14
C HIS A 912 -2.08 -31.51 -6.29
N GLY A 913 -2.74 -30.44 -6.77
CA GLY A 913 -3.77 -30.52 -7.83
C GLY A 913 -3.27 -30.67 -9.28
N ILE A 914 -1.95 -30.67 -9.53
CA ILE A 914 -1.37 -30.75 -10.89
C ILE A 914 -0.26 -31.82 -10.94
N VAL A 915 -0.38 -32.72 -11.92
CA VAL A 915 0.58 -33.79 -12.26
C VAL A 915 1.81 -33.15 -12.93
N GLY A 916 3.00 -33.36 -12.36
CA GLY A 916 4.28 -32.84 -12.87
C GLY A 916 5.02 -33.85 -13.75
N ALA A 917 6.01 -33.37 -14.51
CA ALA A 917 6.87 -34.16 -15.40
C ALA A 917 8.33 -34.11 -14.94
N PRO A 918 9.12 -35.19 -15.05
CA PRO A 918 10.55 -35.16 -14.75
C PRO A 918 11.30 -34.38 -15.85
N GLY A 919 12.24 -33.54 -15.43
CA GLY A 919 12.98 -32.66 -16.34
C GLY A 919 13.36 -31.32 -15.70
N THR A 920 13.92 -30.44 -16.53
CA THR A 920 14.29 -29.07 -16.17
C THR A 920 13.36 -28.08 -16.87
N PHE A 921 12.73 -27.18 -16.12
CA PHE A 921 11.74 -26.22 -16.61
C PHE A 921 12.19 -24.80 -16.29
N PHE A 922 12.39 -23.97 -17.31
CA PHE A 922 12.76 -22.57 -17.18
C PHE A 922 11.55 -21.69 -17.50
N ASN A 923 10.75 -21.38 -16.47
CA ASN A 923 9.59 -20.51 -16.59
C ASN A 923 10.04 -19.06 -16.54
N TYR A 924 9.81 -18.28 -17.59
CA TYR A 924 10.18 -16.87 -17.63
C TYR A 924 8.96 -15.94 -17.69
N GLU A 925 9.00 -14.90 -16.87
CA GLU A 925 7.98 -13.86 -16.77
C GLU A 925 8.61 -12.51 -17.12
N ILE A 926 8.03 -11.80 -18.09
CA ILE A 926 8.50 -10.47 -18.49
C ILE A 926 7.95 -9.43 -17.52
N SER A 927 8.82 -8.68 -16.87
CA SER A 927 8.45 -7.57 -16.02
C SER A 927 7.95 -6.39 -16.85
N PRO A 928 6.87 -5.69 -16.45
CA PRO A 928 6.40 -4.47 -17.11
C PRO A 928 7.33 -3.26 -16.89
N ILE A 929 8.52 -3.50 -16.36
CA ILE A 929 9.49 -2.51 -15.93
C ILE A 929 10.67 -2.52 -16.91
N LEU A 930 11.04 -1.32 -17.36
CA LEU A 930 12.22 -0.99 -18.12
C LEU A 930 13.19 -0.21 -17.23
N VAL A 931 14.38 -0.76 -16.98
CA VAL A 931 15.46 -0.07 -16.27
C VAL A 931 16.32 0.66 -17.29
N ALA A 932 16.25 1.99 -17.31
CA ALA A 932 17.06 2.82 -18.19
C ALA A 932 18.25 3.40 -17.42
N HIS A 933 19.45 2.96 -17.77
CA HIS A 933 20.73 3.52 -17.31
C HIS A 933 21.19 4.58 -18.30
N ARG A 934 21.26 5.84 -17.85
CA ARG A 934 21.69 6.97 -18.67
C ARG A 934 23.00 7.51 -18.15
N GLU A 935 24.01 7.57 -19.01
CA GLU A 935 25.20 8.35 -18.73
C GLU A 935 24.83 9.84 -18.74
N THR A 936 25.04 10.50 -17.61
CA THR A 936 24.84 11.94 -17.47
C THR A 936 26.14 12.60 -17.05
N ARG A 937 26.28 13.86 -17.46
CA ARG A 937 27.36 14.72 -17.03
C ARG A 937 26.76 16.04 -16.58
N GLN A 938 27.30 16.59 -15.50
CA GLN A 938 26.86 17.89 -15.01
C GLN A 938 27.04 18.96 -16.08
N SER A 939 26.06 19.85 -16.19
CA SER A 939 26.16 20.98 -17.11
C SER A 939 27.16 22.01 -16.58
N PHE A 940 27.77 22.77 -17.50
CA PHE A 940 28.67 23.85 -17.12
C PHE A 940 27.96 24.92 -16.27
N ALA A 941 26.66 25.15 -16.51
CA ALA A 941 25.84 26.04 -15.71
C ALA A 941 25.72 25.57 -14.26
N HIS A 942 25.50 24.25 -14.04
CA HIS A 942 25.43 23.66 -12.71
C HIS A 942 26.75 23.84 -11.93
N PHE A 943 27.89 23.56 -12.59
CA PHE A 943 29.22 23.81 -12.03
C PHE A 943 29.40 25.28 -11.61
N LEU A 944 28.98 26.23 -12.46
CA LEU A 944 29.10 27.66 -12.17
C LEU A 944 28.23 28.08 -10.97
N THR A 945 26.97 27.61 -10.92
CA THR A 945 26.06 27.92 -9.81
C THR A 945 26.53 27.30 -8.50
N SER A 946 27.03 26.05 -8.53
CA SER A 946 27.57 25.36 -7.36
C SER A 946 28.82 26.06 -6.84
N THR A 947 29.72 26.48 -7.73
CA THR A 947 30.90 27.27 -7.37
C THR A 947 30.51 28.60 -6.69
N CYS A 948 29.50 29.30 -7.21
CA CYS A 948 28.99 30.52 -6.57
C CYS A 948 28.38 30.25 -5.18
N ALA A 949 27.68 29.14 -5.02
CA ALA A 949 27.09 28.73 -3.75
C ALA A 949 28.15 28.34 -2.70
N ILE A 950 29.21 27.63 -3.10
CA ILE A 950 30.36 27.30 -2.25
C ILE A 950 31.02 28.58 -1.74
N VAL A 951 31.28 29.54 -2.63
CA VAL A 951 31.84 30.85 -2.26
C VAL A 951 30.92 31.60 -1.28
N GLY A 952 29.63 31.70 -1.58
CA GLY A 952 28.65 32.38 -0.72
C GLY A 952 28.47 31.73 0.65
N GLY A 953 28.40 30.40 0.69
CA GLY A 953 28.21 29.60 1.90
C GLY A 953 29.40 29.69 2.86
N VAL A 954 30.62 29.51 2.35
CA VAL A 954 31.84 29.60 3.17
C VAL A 954 32.00 31.01 3.75
N LEU A 955 31.73 32.06 2.98
CA LEU A 955 31.77 33.45 3.47
C LEU A 955 30.72 33.72 4.56
N THR A 956 29.52 33.14 4.44
CA THR A 956 28.45 33.28 5.43
C THR A 956 28.82 32.59 6.74
N VAL A 957 29.33 31.35 6.68
CA VAL A 957 29.76 30.60 7.88
C VAL A 957 30.95 31.28 8.57
N ALA A 958 31.92 31.77 7.80
CA ALA A 958 33.03 32.54 8.35
C ALA A 958 32.55 33.80 9.11
N SER A 959 31.50 34.47 8.62
CA SER A 959 30.91 35.64 9.29
C SER A 959 30.21 35.30 10.62
N ILE A 960 29.59 34.11 10.69
CA ILE A 960 28.93 33.62 11.91
C ILE A 960 29.99 33.20 12.94
N LEU A 961 31.05 32.51 12.51
CA LEU A 961 32.16 32.10 13.38
C LEU A 961 32.91 33.30 13.96
N ASP A 962 33.16 34.35 13.15
CA ASP A 962 33.73 35.61 13.63
C ASP A 962 32.84 36.24 14.73
N SER A 963 31.52 36.24 14.50
CA SER A 963 30.54 36.75 15.46
C SER A 963 30.51 35.95 16.77
N ALA A 964 30.61 34.63 16.69
CA ALA A 964 30.63 33.73 17.84
C ALA A 964 31.92 33.88 18.66
N LEU A 965 33.09 33.82 18.02
CA LEU A 965 34.40 33.98 18.67
C LEU A 965 34.52 35.34 19.39
N PHE A 966 33.97 36.39 18.78
CA PHE A 966 33.90 37.71 19.40
C PHE A 966 33.02 37.74 20.67
N ALA A 967 31.91 37.01 20.68
CA ALA A 967 31.04 36.89 21.85
C ALA A 967 31.72 36.11 22.99
N THR A 968 32.45 35.03 22.68
CA THR A 968 33.16 34.21 23.66
C THR A 968 34.32 34.97 24.31
N GLN A 969 35.08 35.74 23.51
CA GLN A 969 36.20 36.53 24.02
C GLN A 969 35.72 37.64 24.99
N ARG A 970 34.53 38.20 24.76
CA ARG A 970 33.90 39.19 25.65
C ARG A 970 33.40 38.57 26.96
N SER A 971 32.89 37.34 26.92
CA SER A 971 32.45 36.60 28.11
C SER A 971 33.63 36.22 29.02
N LEU A 972 34.75 35.76 28.42
CA LEU A 972 35.98 35.43 29.15
C LEU A 972 36.62 36.66 29.82
N LYS A 973 36.60 37.83 29.17
CA LYS A 973 37.07 39.08 29.80
C LYS A 973 36.19 39.56 30.95
N LYS A 974 34.90 39.18 30.98
CA LYS A 974 33.97 39.53 32.07
C LYS A 974 34.14 38.62 33.29
N ASN A 975 34.55 37.37 33.10
CA ASN A 975 34.81 36.40 34.18
C ASN A 975 36.21 36.54 34.80
N ALA A 976 37.17 37.19 34.14
CA ALA A 976 38.51 37.44 34.68
C ALA A 976 38.60 38.66 35.63
N GLY A 977 37.51 39.43 35.79
CA GLY A 977 37.48 40.66 36.60
C GLY A 977 37.02 40.48 38.06
N THR A 978 36.65 39.27 38.50
CA THR A 978 35.96 39.05 39.78
C THR A 978 36.68 38.13 40.77
N ASN A 979 37.97 37.79 40.58
CA ASN A 979 38.76 37.07 41.58
C ASN A 979 40.21 37.56 41.59
N GLY A 980 40.64 38.24 42.67
CA GLY A 980 42.06 38.52 42.88
C GLY A 980 42.40 39.73 43.76
N HIS A 981 41.97 39.74 45.02
CA HIS A 981 42.61 40.52 46.09
C HIS A 981 42.88 39.59 47.28
N ALA A 982 44.12 39.11 47.42
CA ALA A 982 44.77 38.81 48.70
C ALA A 982 46.21 38.30 48.49
N ASN A 983 47.16 39.10 48.98
CA ASN A 983 48.44 38.75 49.61
C ASN A 983 49.37 37.67 49.00
N GLY A 984 50.56 38.14 48.59
CA GLY A 984 51.71 38.21 49.51
C GLY A 984 52.73 37.06 49.53
N LYS A 985 54.00 37.47 49.24
CA LYS A 985 55.30 36.99 49.74
C LYS A 985 55.98 35.71 49.17
N LEU A 986 57.25 35.94 48.76
CA LEU A 986 58.50 35.13 48.89
C LEU A 986 58.42 33.64 48.52
N MET A 987 59.19 33.11 47.58
CA MET A 987 60.64 33.20 47.34
C MET A 987 60.94 33.03 45.85
#